data_AF-A0A2K6A8Q3-F1
#
_entry.id   AF-A0A2K6A8Q3-F1
#
_cell.length_a   1.000
_cell.length_b   1.000
_cell.length_c   1.000
_cell.angle_alpha   90.00
_cell.angle_beta   90.00
_cell.angle_gamma   90.00
#
_symmetry.space_group_name_H-M   'P 1'
#
loop_
_entity.id
_entity.type
_entity.pdbx_description
1 polymer ?
#
loop_
_entity_poly.entity_id
_entity_poly.type
_entity_poly.pdbx_seq_one_letter_code
_entity_poly.pdbx_strand_id
1 'polypeptide(L)'
;MALVLGSLLLLGLCGNSFSGEQPSSTDAPKAWNYELPATNYETQDSHTAGPIGILFELVHIFLYVVQPRDFPEDTLRKVIQKARESKIDYDKPETLILGLKIIYYEAGIILCSVLGLLFIILMPLVGYFFCMCRCCNKCGGEMHQRQKENGLFLRKCFAISLLVICIIISIGIFCGFVANHQVRTRIKRSRKLADSNFKDLRTLLNETPEQIKYILAQYNTTKDKAFSDLNSINSVLGGGILDRLRPNIIPVLDEIKSMATAIKETKEALETMNSTLKSLHQQSTQLSSSLTSVKTSLRASLNDPLCSVRPSSETCNSIRLSLSQLNSNPELRQLPPVDAELDKVNNVLRTDLDGLVQQGYQSLNDIPDRVQSQTKTVIAGIKKVLNSIGSDIDNVTQHLPIQDILSEFSVYVNNTESYIHRNLPTLEEYDSYWWLGGLVICSLLTLIVIFYYLGLLCGVCGYDRHATPTTRGCVSNTGGVFLMVGVGLSFLFCWILMIIVVLTFVFGANVEKLICEPYTSKELFRVLDTPYLLNEDWEYYLSGKLFNKSEMKLTFQQVYSDCKKNRGTYGTLHLENSFDISDYLNINEHTASISSELESLKVNLNIFLLGAAGRKSLQDFAACGIDRMSYDTYLAQTGKSPAGVNLLSFAYDLEAKANSLPPGNLRNSLKRDAQTIKTIHQQRVLPIEQSLSTLYQSVKILQRTGNGLLERVNRILASLDFAQNFITNNISSVIIEETKKYRKTIIGYFEHYLQWIEFSIREKVASCKPVATALDTAVDVFLCSYIIDPLVETIPMKNPSH
;
A
#
# COMPACT_ATOMS: atom_id res chain seq x y z
N MET A 1 -19.03 16.04 56.37
CA MET A 1 -19.42 15.88 54.94
C MET A 1 -19.34 17.20 54.16
N ALA A 2 -19.82 18.33 54.69
CA ALA A 2 -19.79 19.62 53.99
C ALA A 2 -18.39 20.23 53.73
N LEU A 3 -17.37 19.92 54.53
CA LEU A 3 -16.00 20.45 54.37
C LEU A 3 -15.12 19.65 53.40
N VAL A 4 -15.50 18.41 53.09
CA VAL A 4 -14.82 17.56 52.08
C VAL A 4 -15.39 17.83 50.68
N LEU A 5 -16.66 18.28 50.61
CA LEU A 5 -17.33 18.71 49.38
C LEU A 5 -16.64 19.90 48.69
N GLY A 6 -15.98 20.78 49.46
CA GLY A 6 -15.30 21.97 48.93
C GLY A 6 -14.00 21.66 48.19
N SER A 7 -13.33 20.54 48.51
CA SER A 7 -12.01 20.21 47.96
C SER A 7 -12.08 19.37 46.67
N LEU A 8 -13.20 18.69 46.41
CA LEU A 8 -13.41 17.86 45.23
C LEU A 8 -13.96 18.65 44.02
N LEU A 9 -14.52 19.84 44.25
CA LEU A 9 -15.00 20.75 43.20
C LEU A 9 -13.90 21.24 42.25
N LEU A 10 -12.63 21.22 42.67
CA LEU A 10 -11.50 21.78 41.93
C LEU A 10 -10.76 20.79 41.01
N LEU A 11 -11.06 19.49 41.08
CA LEU A 11 -10.36 18.45 40.29
C LEU A 11 -11.10 18.05 39.00
N GLY A 12 -12.33 18.53 38.78
CA GLY A 12 -13.16 18.20 37.61
C GLY A 12 -12.95 19.09 36.37
N LEU A 13 -12.00 20.04 36.39
CA LEU A 13 -11.80 21.03 35.32
C LEU A 13 -10.60 20.78 34.40
N CYS A 14 -9.96 19.61 34.44
CA CYS A 14 -8.82 19.30 33.57
C CYS A 14 -8.89 17.85 33.06
N GLY A 15 -9.24 17.68 31.78
CA GLY A 15 -9.21 16.38 31.13
C GLY A 15 -9.74 16.39 29.70
N ASN A 16 -9.08 17.11 28.78
CA ASN A 16 -9.23 16.85 27.34
C ASN A 16 -7.84 16.57 26.77
N SER A 17 -7.61 15.34 26.33
CA SER A 17 -6.47 14.96 25.50
C SER A 17 -7.01 14.15 24.33
N PHE A 18 -7.14 14.81 23.19
CA PHE A 18 -7.35 14.19 21.89
C PHE A 18 -6.06 13.48 21.48
N SER A 19 -6.08 12.16 21.36
CA SER A 19 -5.04 11.39 20.67
C SER A 19 -5.40 11.31 19.19
N GLY A 20 -4.63 12.02 18.35
CA GLY A 20 -4.71 11.91 16.90
C GLY A 20 -4.12 10.58 16.43
N GLU A 21 -4.86 9.86 15.59
CA GLU A 21 -4.35 8.71 14.85
C GLU A 21 -3.51 9.17 13.67
N GLN A 22 -2.29 8.63 13.60
CA GLN A 22 -1.29 8.88 12.59
C GLN A 22 -1.39 7.79 11.50
N PRO A 23 -1.27 8.13 10.20
CA PRO A 23 -1.42 7.18 9.11
C PRO A 23 -0.15 6.34 8.92
N SER A 24 -0.29 5.02 8.83
CA SER A 24 0.80 4.12 8.46
C SER A 24 0.94 4.06 6.94
N SER A 25 2.05 4.59 6.44
CA SER A 25 2.57 4.30 5.11
C SER A 25 3.25 2.93 5.09
N THR A 26 3.09 2.17 4.01
CA THR A 26 4.10 1.19 3.58
C THR A 26 4.02 1.05 2.07
N ASP A 27 5.02 1.61 1.39
CA ASP A 27 5.26 1.44 -0.04
C ASP A 27 5.55 -0.04 -0.36
N ALA A 28 4.60 -0.69 -1.01
CA ALA A 28 4.79 -1.94 -1.73
C ALA A 28 5.02 -1.63 -3.23
N PRO A 29 5.85 -2.41 -3.94
CA PRO A 29 6.25 -2.13 -5.31
C PRO A 29 5.02 -2.13 -6.24
N LYS A 30 4.64 -0.94 -6.77
CA LYS A 30 3.52 -0.67 -7.69
C LYS A 30 2.71 -1.93 -8.05
N ALA A 31 1.92 -2.40 -7.08
CA ALA A 31 0.89 -3.36 -7.35
C ALA A 31 -0.10 -2.68 -8.30
N TRP A 32 -0.56 -3.42 -9.30
CA TRP A 32 -1.63 -2.96 -10.19
C TRP A 32 -2.89 -2.78 -9.36
N ASN A 33 -3.04 -1.64 -8.71
CA ASN A 33 -4.11 -1.38 -7.77
C ASN A 33 -5.29 -0.80 -8.53
N TYR A 34 -6.28 -1.65 -8.79
CA TYR A 34 -7.60 -1.18 -9.16
C TYR A 34 -8.24 -0.55 -7.91
N GLU A 35 -8.57 0.74 -7.98
CA GLU A 35 -9.23 1.45 -6.87
C GLU A 35 -10.65 1.85 -7.29
N LEU A 36 -11.63 1.50 -6.46
CA LEU A 36 -13.01 1.94 -6.69
C LEU A 36 -13.12 3.45 -6.41
N PRO A 37 -13.89 4.21 -7.21
CA PRO A 37 -14.21 5.59 -6.88
C PRO A 37 -14.90 5.68 -5.51
N ALA A 38 -14.39 6.56 -4.64
CA ALA A 38 -14.97 6.78 -3.33
C ALA A 38 -16.27 7.60 -3.44
N THR A 39 -17.35 7.09 -2.83
CA THR A 39 -18.61 7.83 -2.70
C THR A 39 -18.62 8.58 -1.38
N ASN A 40 -18.91 9.89 -1.42
CA ASN A 40 -19.02 10.72 -0.22
C ASN A 40 -20.49 10.89 0.17
N TYR A 41 -20.80 10.60 1.43
CA TYR A 41 -22.12 10.80 2.02
C TYR A 41 -22.13 12.04 2.93
N GLU A 42 -23.26 12.74 3.00
CA GLU A 42 -23.41 14.00 3.74
C GLU A 42 -23.72 13.79 5.22
N THR A 43 -24.45 12.72 5.56
CA THR A 43 -24.92 12.47 6.92
C THR A 43 -23.78 11.93 7.80
N GLN A 44 -23.58 12.56 8.97
CA GLN A 44 -22.59 12.12 9.95
C GLN A 44 -23.13 11.02 10.85
N ASP A 45 -22.26 10.05 11.20
CA ASP A 45 -22.62 8.84 11.96
C ASP A 45 -22.75 9.05 13.48
N SER A 46 -22.51 10.26 14.01
CA SER A 46 -22.47 10.50 15.46
C SER A 46 -23.15 11.81 15.86
N HIS A 47 -24.11 11.73 16.78
CA HIS A 47 -24.73 12.89 17.42
C HIS A 47 -24.10 13.12 18.81
N THR A 48 -23.71 14.36 19.13
CA THR A 48 -23.25 14.72 20.49
C THR A 48 -24.33 15.52 21.22
N ALA A 49 -24.70 15.07 22.43
CA ALA A 49 -25.78 15.68 23.22
C ALA A 49 -25.48 17.12 23.70
N GLY A 50 -24.24 17.59 23.54
CA GLY A 50 -23.78 18.91 23.97
C GLY A 50 -23.77 19.06 25.51
N PRO A 51 -23.77 20.30 26.04
CA PRO A 51 -23.67 20.57 27.49
C PRO A 51 -24.83 20.01 28.35
N ILE A 52 -25.94 19.63 27.72
CA ILE A 52 -27.13 19.10 28.39
C ILE A 52 -27.03 17.58 28.61
N GLY A 53 -26.01 16.91 28.05
CA GLY A 53 -25.75 15.49 28.28
C GLY A 53 -25.64 15.10 29.76
N ILE A 54 -25.19 16.02 30.62
CA ILE A 54 -25.11 15.81 32.08
C ILE A 54 -26.52 15.59 32.70
N LEU A 55 -27.54 16.26 32.18
CA LEU A 55 -28.92 16.08 32.65
C LEU A 55 -29.47 14.72 32.21
N PHE A 56 -29.16 14.28 30.99
CA PHE A 56 -29.56 12.96 30.51
C PHE A 56 -28.87 11.83 31.28
N GLU A 57 -27.58 11.96 31.60
CA GLU A 57 -26.88 10.99 32.45
C GLU A 57 -27.57 10.80 33.82
N LEU A 58 -28.02 11.89 34.46
CA LEU A 58 -28.75 11.83 35.74
C LEU A 58 -30.06 11.06 35.62
N VAL A 59 -30.77 11.26 34.50
CA VAL A 59 -32.02 10.57 34.20
C VAL A 59 -31.78 9.08 33.96
N HIS A 60 -30.78 8.71 33.16
CA HIS A 60 -30.43 7.30 32.97
C HIS A 60 -30.06 6.64 34.31
N ILE A 61 -29.29 7.30 35.17
CA ILE A 61 -28.98 6.78 36.51
C ILE A 61 -30.25 6.52 37.31
N PHE A 62 -31.20 7.45 37.32
CA PHE A 62 -32.48 7.24 38.00
C PHE A 62 -33.26 6.06 37.41
N LEU A 63 -33.29 5.94 36.07
CA LEU A 63 -33.92 4.81 35.40
C LEU A 63 -33.23 3.48 35.73
N TYR A 64 -31.91 3.44 35.89
CA TYR A 64 -31.22 2.23 36.35
C TYR A 64 -31.54 1.90 37.81
N VAL A 65 -31.87 2.88 38.66
CA VAL A 65 -32.34 2.63 40.02
C VAL A 65 -33.77 2.09 40.03
N VAL A 66 -34.65 2.68 39.23
CA VAL A 66 -36.07 2.27 39.15
C VAL A 66 -36.22 0.95 38.42
N GLN A 67 -35.49 0.76 37.33
CA GLN A 67 -35.48 -0.44 36.49
C GLN A 67 -34.03 -0.92 36.26
N PRO A 68 -33.44 -1.63 37.24
CA PRO A 68 -32.06 -2.13 37.16
C PRO A 68 -31.89 -3.38 36.29
N ARG A 69 -32.98 -3.88 35.70
CA ARG A 69 -33.02 -5.21 35.08
C ARG A 69 -32.62 -5.13 33.62
N ASP A 70 -31.91 -6.17 33.17
CA ASP A 70 -31.51 -6.33 31.78
C ASP A 70 -32.72 -6.54 30.86
N PHE A 71 -32.51 -6.27 29.58
CA PHE A 71 -33.53 -6.39 28.55
C PHE A 71 -34.17 -7.79 28.52
N PRO A 72 -35.51 -7.90 28.63
CA PRO A 72 -36.17 -9.18 28.86
C PRO A 72 -36.46 -9.91 27.53
N GLU A 73 -35.40 -10.31 26.81
CA GLU A 73 -35.49 -10.94 25.47
C GLU A 73 -36.53 -12.07 25.39
N ASP A 74 -36.44 -13.07 26.27
CA ASP A 74 -37.34 -14.23 26.29
C ASP A 74 -38.79 -13.86 26.56
N THR A 75 -39.02 -12.86 27.40
CA THR A 75 -40.35 -12.38 27.74
C THR A 75 -40.95 -11.67 26.53
N LEU A 76 -40.17 -10.81 25.86
CA LEU A 76 -40.62 -10.10 24.67
C LEU A 76 -40.91 -11.06 23.51
N ARG A 77 -40.06 -12.07 23.28
CA ARG A 77 -40.31 -13.14 22.28
C ARG A 77 -41.67 -13.81 22.51
N LYS A 78 -41.95 -14.21 23.75
CA LYS A 78 -43.22 -14.84 24.13
C LYS A 78 -44.42 -13.90 24.02
N VAL A 79 -44.25 -12.61 24.31
CA VAL A 79 -45.29 -11.60 24.12
C VAL A 79 -45.63 -11.43 22.64
N ILE A 80 -44.63 -11.30 21.77
CA ILE A 80 -44.82 -11.17 20.32
C ILE A 80 -45.51 -12.41 19.75
N GLN A 81 -45.08 -13.60 20.15
CA GLN A 81 -45.69 -14.86 19.73
C GLN A 81 -47.16 -14.95 20.15
N LYS A 82 -47.49 -14.57 21.39
CA LYS A 82 -48.87 -14.55 21.88
C LYS A 82 -49.73 -13.45 21.26
N ALA A 83 -49.16 -12.30 20.94
CA ALA A 83 -49.88 -11.21 20.27
C ALA A 83 -50.35 -11.60 18.86
N ARG A 84 -49.72 -12.60 18.23
CA ARG A 84 -50.17 -13.18 16.96
C ARG A 84 -51.37 -14.12 17.13
N GLU A 85 -51.54 -14.75 18.30
CA GLU A 85 -52.69 -15.61 18.55
C GLU A 85 -53.97 -14.74 18.52
N SER A 86 -54.89 -15.05 17.60
CA SER A 86 -56.13 -14.28 17.39
C SER A 86 -57.07 -14.25 18.61
N LYS A 87 -56.80 -15.08 19.62
CA LYS A 87 -57.52 -15.13 20.89
C LYS A 87 -56.55 -15.45 22.02
N ILE A 88 -56.16 -14.43 22.79
CA ILE A 88 -55.36 -14.60 24.00
C ILE A 88 -56.24 -15.27 25.06
N ASP A 89 -55.90 -16.52 25.39
CA ASP A 89 -56.56 -17.25 26.47
C ASP A 89 -55.89 -16.91 27.81
N TYR A 90 -56.62 -16.19 28.66
CA TYR A 90 -56.16 -15.71 29.96
C TYR A 90 -56.15 -16.81 31.03
N ASP A 91 -56.85 -17.93 30.81
CA ASP A 91 -56.92 -19.04 31.77
C ASP A 91 -55.73 -20.02 31.64
N LYS A 92 -54.89 -19.86 30.61
CA LYS A 92 -53.67 -20.66 30.46
C LYS A 92 -52.62 -20.25 31.50
N PRO A 93 -51.99 -21.20 32.22
CA PRO A 93 -50.99 -20.90 33.25
C PRO A 93 -49.78 -20.15 32.68
N GLU A 94 -49.44 -20.37 31.41
CA GLU A 94 -48.36 -19.67 30.71
C GLU A 94 -48.64 -18.17 30.51
N THR A 95 -49.89 -17.75 30.39
CA THR A 95 -50.27 -16.33 30.24
C THR A 95 -50.17 -15.61 31.57
N LEU A 96 -50.55 -16.28 32.66
CA LEU A 96 -50.38 -15.78 34.03
C LEU A 96 -48.89 -15.66 34.41
N ILE A 97 -48.06 -16.66 34.08
CA ILE A 97 -46.61 -16.61 34.33
C ILE A 97 -45.96 -15.47 33.53
N LEU A 98 -46.38 -15.25 32.28
CA LEU A 98 -45.88 -14.14 31.46
C LEU A 98 -46.25 -12.78 32.05
N GLY A 99 -47.52 -12.61 32.47
CA GLY A 99 -47.97 -11.40 33.16
C GLY A 99 -47.20 -11.12 34.46
N LEU A 100 -46.96 -12.16 35.27
CA LEU A 100 -46.13 -12.04 36.48
C LEU A 100 -44.69 -11.63 36.17
N LYS A 101 -44.09 -12.14 35.09
CA LYS A 101 -42.75 -11.72 34.65
C LYS A 101 -42.71 -10.26 34.22
N ILE A 102 -43.74 -9.78 33.50
CA ILE A 102 -43.85 -8.38 33.09
C ILE A 102 -44.03 -7.47 34.31
N ILE A 103 -44.92 -7.82 35.24
CA ILE A 103 -45.14 -7.08 36.50
C ILE A 103 -43.85 -7.06 37.33
N TYR A 104 -43.16 -8.20 37.41
CA TYR A 104 -41.89 -8.28 38.11
C TYR A 104 -40.90 -7.34 37.44
N TYR A 105 -40.72 -7.41 36.11
CA TYR A 105 -39.84 -6.52 35.35
C TYR A 105 -40.16 -5.07 35.65
N GLU A 106 -41.39 -4.60 35.43
CA GLU A 106 -41.80 -3.19 35.62
C GLU A 106 -42.00 -2.77 37.09
N ALA A 107 -41.62 -3.58 38.08
CA ALA A 107 -42.01 -3.37 39.49
C ALA A 107 -41.64 -1.98 40.04
N GLY A 108 -40.47 -1.44 39.68
CA GLY A 108 -40.07 -0.10 40.12
C GLY A 108 -40.84 1.02 39.43
N ILE A 109 -41.13 0.88 38.13
CA ILE A 109 -41.96 1.84 37.39
C ILE A 109 -43.38 1.84 37.98
N ILE A 110 -43.95 0.65 38.24
CA ILE A 110 -45.25 0.49 38.90
C ILE A 110 -45.25 1.15 40.29
N LEU A 111 -44.20 0.95 41.10
CA LEU A 111 -44.08 1.58 42.41
C LEU A 111 -44.10 3.11 42.31
N CYS A 112 -43.31 3.68 41.41
CA CYS A 112 -43.27 5.12 41.15
C CYS A 112 -44.65 5.64 40.67
N SER A 113 -45.32 4.93 39.77
CA SER A 113 -46.67 5.27 39.31
C SER A 113 -47.69 5.24 40.44
N VAL A 114 -47.64 4.23 41.32
CA VAL A 114 -48.54 4.14 42.49
C VAL A 114 -48.30 5.31 43.45
N LEU A 115 -47.05 5.66 43.74
CA LEU A 115 -46.71 6.82 44.57
C LEU A 115 -47.21 8.13 43.95
N GLY A 116 -47.07 8.29 42.62
CA GLY A 116 -47.61 9.43 41.89
C GLY A 116 -49.14 9.50 41.93
N LEU A 117 -49.82 8.38 41.74
CA LEU A 117 -51.29 8.28 41.83
C LEU A 117 -51.78 8.60 43.24
N LEU A 118 -51.08 8.13 44.27
CA LEU A 118 -51.36 8.50 45.66
C LEU A 118 -51.22 10.01 45.87
N PHE A 119 -50.19 10.65 45.31
CA PHE A 119 -50.05 12.11 45.37
C PHE A 119 -51.21 12.83 44.66
N ILE A 120 -51.60 12.36 43.47
CA ILE A 120 -52.71 12.92 42.68
C ILE A 120 -54.03 12.91 43.48
N ILE A 121 -54.27 11.86 44.26
CA ILE A 121 -55.49 11.73 45.07
C ILE A 121 -55.36 12.48 46.40
N LEU A 122 -54.25 12.31 47.13
CA LEU A 122 -54.07 12.87 48.46
C LEU A 122 -53.94 14.39 48.45
N MET A 123 -53.26 14.97 47.47
CA MET A 123 -53.02 16.41 47.41
C MET A 123 -54.33 17.25 47.37
N PRO A 124 -55.31 16.98 46.47
CA PRO A 124 -56.59 17.71 46.49
C PRO A 124 -57.44 17.37 47.71
N LEU A 125 -57.40 16.14 48.23
CA LEU A 125 -58.12 15.76 49.45
C LEU A 125 -57.61 16.54 50.67
N VAL A 126 -56.29 16.57 50.88
CA VAL A 126 -55.66 17.35 51.96
C VAL A 126 -55.94 18.83 51.75
N GLY A 127 -55.87 19.34 50.52
CA GLY A 127 -56.22 20.72 50.20
C GLY A 127 -57.67 21.07 50.56
N TYR A 128 -58.62 20.19 50.24
CA TYR A 128 -60.03 20.33 50.60
C TYR A 128 -60.24 20.36 52.12
N PHE A 129 -59.69 19.39 52.85
CA PHE A 129 -59.79 19.35 54.32
C PHE A 129 -59.08 20.53 54.98
N PHE A 130 -57.92 20.94 54.46
CA PHE A 130 -57.18 22.10 54.94
C PHE A 130 -57.98 23.39 54.75
N CYS A 131 -58.59 23.58 53.57
CA CYS A 131 -59.46 24.70 53.26
C CYS A 131 -60.67 24.74 54.20
N MET A 132 -61.39 23.62 54.34
CA MET A 132 -62.54 23.50 55.24
C MET A 132 -62.17 23.78 56.71
N CYS A 133 -61.07 23.19 57.21
CA CYS A 133 -60.57 23.45 58.56
C CYS A 133 -60.21 24.93 58.76
N ARG A 134 -59.61 25.57 57.75
CA ARG A 134 -59.24 26.98 57.79
C ARG A 134 -60.45 27.91 57.76
N CYS A 135 -61.48 27.60 56.97
CA CYS A 135 -62.76 28.29 56.96
C CYS A 135 -63.50 28.18 58.31
N CYS A 136 -63.30 27.09 59.05
CA CYS A 136 -63.80 26.92 60.42
C CYS A 136 -62.88 27.53 61.50
N ASN A 137 -62.02 28.48 61.15
CA ASN A 137 -61.02 29.13 62.02
C ASN A 137 -59.96 28.20 62.62
N LYS A 138 -59.89 26.92 62.25
CA LYS A 138 -58.81 25.98 62.65
C LYS A 138 -57.66 26.02 61.64
N CYS A 139 -56.60 25.23 61.83
CA CYS A 139 -55.44 25.18 60.89
C CYS A 139 -54.87 26.57 60.52
N GLY A 140 -54.75 27.46 61.52
CA GLY A 140 -54.23 28.82 61.36
C GLY A 140 -55.23 29.85 60.83
N GLY A 141 -56.54 29.56 60.84
CA GLY A 141 -57.61 30.51 60.52
C GLY A 141 -57.91 31.53 61.63
N GLU A 142 -57.74 31.15 62.91
CA GLU A 142 -57.97 31.99 64.10
C GLU A 142 -57.01 33.20 64.21
N MET A 143 -55.96 33.26 63.38
CA MET A 143 -54.89 34.29 63.37
C MET A 143 -54.18 34.54 64.73
N HIS A 144 -54.45 33.73 65.75
CA HIS A 144 -53.85 33.81 67.07
C HIS A 144 -52.72 32.77 67.22
N GLN A 145 -51.49 33.20 67.51
CA GLN A 145 -50.33 32.32 67.66
C GLN A 145 -49.81 32.31 69.10
N ARG A 146 -49.88 31.14 69.77
CA ARG A 146 -49.30 30.93 71.09
C ARG A 146 -47.79 30.66 70.96
N GLN A 147 -46.97 31.51 71.55
CA GLN A 147 -45.51 31.43 71.44
C GLN A 147 -44.99 30.22 72.25
N LYS A 148 -44.53 29.17 71.54
CA LYS A 148 -43.89 27.99 72.16
C LYS A 148 -42.40 28.27 72.43
N GLU A 149 -41.85 27.67 73.48
CA GLU A 149 -40.45 27.84 73.92
C GLU A 149 -39.43 27.53 72.79
N ASN A 150 -39.70 26.50 71.99
CA ASN A 150 -38.87 26.11 70.84
C ASN A 150 -39.24 26.80 69.50
N GLY A 151 -40.15 27.77 69.51
CA GLY A 151 -40.75 28.34 68.30
C GLY A 151 -39.77 29.10 67.38
N LEU A 152 -38.74 29.72 67.96
CA LEU A 152 -37.68 30.41 67.23
C LEU A 152 -36.80 29.46 66.41
N PHE A 153 -36.37 28.34 67.00
CA PHE A 153 -35.56 27.32 66.33
C PHE A 153 -36.35 26.63 65.21
N LEU A 154 -37.60 26.25 65.51
CA LEU A 154 -38.48 25.58 64.55
C LEU A 154 -38.81 26.47 63.34
N ARG A 155 -39.04 27.78 63.55
CA ARG A 155 -39.27 28.75 62.47
C ARG A 155 -38.04 28.90 61.58
N LYS A 156 -36.83 28.97 62.15
CA LYS A 156 -35.58 29.00 61.37
C LYS A 156 -35.38 27.70 60.58
N CYS A 157 -35.63 26.55 61.21
CA CYS A 157 -35.54 25.24 60.56
C CYS A 157 -36.50 25.14 59.36
N PHE A 158 -37.77 25.51 59.53
CA PHE A 158 -38.74 25.50 58.43
C PHE A 158 -38.41 26.52 57.33
N ALA A 159 -37.93 27.72 57.68
CA ALA A 159 -37.52 28.71 56.69
C ALA A 159 -36.31 28.23 55.86
N ILE A 160 -35.30 27.65 56.50
CA ILE A 160 -34.14 27.06 55.82
C ILE A 160 -34.57 25.87 54.96
N SER A 161 -35.41 24.97 55.51
CA SER A 161 -35.92 23.82 54.75
C SER A 161 -36.71 24.25 53.52
N LEU A 162 -37.60 25.25 53.67
CA LEU A 162 -38.36 25.78 52.55
C LEU A 162 -37.45 26.46 51.53
N LEU A 163 -36.42 27.20 51.97
CA LEU A 163 -35.42 27.80 51.08
C LEU A 163 -34.68 26.72 50.27
N VAL A 164 -34.21 25.66 50.92
CA VAL A 164 -33.54 24.53 50.25
C VAL A 164 -34.48 23.88 49.23
N ILE A 165 -35.74 23.63 49.61
CA ILE A 165 -36.76 23.08 48.69
C ILE A 165 -36.99 24.02 47.51
N CYS A 166 -37.11 25.34 47.73
CA CYS A 166 -37.29 26.31 46.66
C CYS A 166 -36.10 26.32 45.69
N ILE A 167 -34.86 26.20 46.19
CA ILE A 167 -33.66 26.11 45.36
C ILE A 167 -33.71 24.84 44.49
N ILE A 168 -34.05 23.69 45.08
CA ILE A 168 -34.18 22.42 44.34
C ILE A 168 -35.25 22.52 43.25
N ILE A 169 -36.42 23.06 43.58
CA ILE A 169 -37.50 23.26 42.61
C ILE A 169 -37.05 24.23 41.50
N SER A 170 -36.32 25.29 41.86
CA SER A 170 -35.81 26.28 40.89
C SER A 170 -34.84 25.65 39.88
N ILE A 171 -33.98 24.72 40.32
CA ILE A 171 -33.11 23.94 39.43
C ILE A 171 -33.96 23.09 38.49
N GLY A 172 -34.98 22.39 39.01
CA GLY A 172 -35.89 21.60 38.17
C GLY A 172 -36.67 22.43 37.15
N ILE A 173 -37.13 23.62 37.52
CA ILE A 173 -37.78 24.57 36.60
C ILE A 173 -36.81 25.00 35.49
N PHE A 174 -35.55 25.31 35.84
CA PHE A 174 -34.53 25.69 34.87
C PHE A 174 -34.27 24.55 33.87
N CYS A 175 -34.08 23.32 34.37
CA CYS A 175 -33.96 22.12 33.55
C CYS A 175 -35.17 21.95 32.61
N GLY A 176 -36.39 22.05 33.14
CA GLY A 176 -37.60 21.95 32.34
C GLY A 176 -37.72 23.01 31.24
N PHE A 177 -37.32 24.26 31.48
CA PHE A 177 -37.24 25.28 30.42
C PHE A 177 -36.22 24.93 29.34
N VAL A 178 -35.04 24.46 29.75
CA VAL A 178 -33.95 24.08 28.84
C VAL A 178 -34.36 22.88 27.99
N ALA A 179 -34.88 21.81 28.60
CA ALA A 179 -35.35 20.61 27.91
C ALA A 179 -36.47 20.94 26.92
N ASN A 180 -37.48 21.72 27.35
CA ASN A 180 -38.59 22.14 26.49
C ASN A 180 -38.11 22.99 25.29
N HIS A 181 -37.14 23.89 25.48
CA HIS A 181 -36.55 24.64 24.37
C HIS A 181 -35.72 23.73 23.45
N GLN A 182 -35.00 22.77 24.02
CA GLN A 182 -34.12 21.89 23.27
C GLN A 182 -34.90 20.93 22.37
N VAL A 183 -35.98 20.31 22.84
CA VAL A 183 -36.88 19.47 22.04
C VAL A 183 -37.30 20.22 20.77
N ARG A 184 -37.81 21.45 20.92
CA ARG A 184 -38.22 22.30 19.79
C ARG A 184 -37.09 22.57 18.80
N THR A 185 -35.88 22.86 19.28
CA THR A 185 -34.73 23.08 18.39
C THR A 185 -34.27 21.81 17.68
N ARG A 186 -34.33 20.65 18.36
CA ARG A 186 -33.96 19.33 17.83
C ARG A 186 -34.97 18.83 16.79
N ILE A 187 -36.27 18.98 17.05
CA ILE A 187 -37.33 18.65 16.09
C ILE A 187 -37.16 19.47 14.79
N LYS A 188 -36.87 20.77 14.87
CA LYS A 188 -36.57 21.57 13.67
C LYS A 188 -35.32 21.11 12.90
N ARG A 189 -34.33 20.51 13.58
CA ARG A 189 -33.15 19.91 12.92
C ARG A 189 -33.46 18.56 12.26
N SER A 190 -34.47 17.83 12.74
CA SER A 190 -34.84 16.52 12.19
C SER A 190 -35.16 16.56 10.69
N ARG A 191 -35.75 17.66 10.18
CA ARG A 191 -35.98 17.85 8.74
C ARG A 191 -34.69 17.76 7.94
N LYS A 192 -33.68 18.55 8.32
CA LYS A 192 -32.38 18.57 7.62
C LYS A 192 -31.71 17.19 7.64
N LEU A 193 -31.85 16.48 8.76
CA LEU A 193 -31.28 15.15 8.94
C LEU A 193 -32.04 14.10 8.11
N ALA A 194 -33.36 14.19 8.02
CA ALA A 194 -34.14 13.35 7.10
C ALA A 194 -33.75 13.62 5.64
N ASP A 195 -33.67 14.89 5.24
CA ASP A 195 -33.30 15.31 3.89
C ASP A 195 -31.90 14.79 3.50
N SER A 196 -30.91 14.90 4.40
CA SER A 196 -29.55 14.40 4.15
C SER A 196 -29.51 12.87 4.03
N ASN A 197 -30.24 12.13 4.88
CA ASN A 197 -30.31 10.67 4.78
C ASN A 197 -30.97 10.21 3.47
N PHE A 198 -32.08 10.82 3.06
CA PHE A 198 -32.72 10.48 1.78
C PHE A 198 -31.82 10.81 0.60
N LYS A 199 -31.06 11.91 0.69
CA LYS A 199 -30.05 12.23 -0.32
C LYS A 199 -28.94 11.18 -0.37
N ASP A 200 -28.44 10.72 0.77
CA ASP A 200 -27.41 9.67 0.82
C ASP A 200 -27.92 8.33 0.27
N LEU A 201 -29.18 7.97 0.54
CA LEU A 201 -29.84 6.80 -0.05
C LEU A 201 -30.00 6.94 -1.58
N ARG A 202 -30.32 8.14 -2.09
CA ARG A 202 -30.36 8.41 -3.55
C ARG A 202 -28.96 8.36 -4.16
N THR A 203 -27.95 8.89 -3.49
CA THR A 203 -26.55 8.80 -3.93
C THR A 203 -26.13 7.33 -4.03
N LEU A 204 -26.45 6.50 -3.03
CA LEU A 204 -26.20 5.05 -3.08
C LEU A 204 -26.85 4.41 -4.32
N LEU A 205 -28.12 4.74 -4.59
CA LEU A 205 -28.86 4.23 -5.75
C LEU A 205 -28.25 4.66 -7.09
N ASN A 206 -27.86 5.92 -7.23
CA ASN A 206 -27.37 6.49 -8.48
C ASN A 206 -25.91 6.13 -8.78
N GLU A 207 -25.07 6.02 -7.76
CA GLU A 207 -23.64 5.69 -7.91
C GLU A 207 -23.40 4.19 -8.14
N THR A 208 -24.31 3.32 -7.67
CA THR A 208 -24.16 1.87 -7.81
C THR A 208 -24.00 1.42 -9.28
N PRO A 209 -24.86 1.83 -10.24
CA PRO A 209 -24.67 1.50 -11.66
C PRO A 209 -23.35 2.04 -12.23
N GLU A 210 -22.92 3.23 -11.82
CA GLU A 210 -21.68 3.85 -12.33
C GLU A 210 -20.44 3.13 -11.79
N GLN A 211 -20.44 2.68 -10.53
CA GLN A 211 -19.39 1.83 -9.98
C GLN A 211 -19.27 0.50 -10.71
N ILE A 212 -20.40 -0.12 -11.07
CA ILE A 212 -20.43 -1.38 -11.82
C ILE A 212 -19.87 -1.16 -13.24
N LYS A 213 -20.32 -0.12 -13.95
CA LYS A 213 -19.75 0.25 -15.26
C LYS A 213 -18.25 0.51 -15.18
N TYR A 214 -17.78 1.18 -14.13
CA TYR A 214 -16.36 1.44 -13.92
C TYR A 214 -15.57 0.12 -13.78
N ILE A 215 -16.03 -0.82 -12.96
CA ILE A 215 -15.40 -2.13 -12.76
C ILE A 215 -15.29 -2.90 -14.08
N LEU A 216 -16.36 -2.91 -14.88
CA LEU A 216 -16.37 -3.57 -16.18
C LEU A 216 -15.42 -2.88 -17.16
N ALA A 217 -15.39 -1.54 -17.18
CA ALA A 217 -14.48 -0.77 -18.03
C ALA A 217 -12.99 -1.04 -17.73
N GLN A 218 -12.64 -1.40 -16.47
CA GLN A 218 -11.26 -1.78 -16.11
C GLN A 218 -10.77 -3.05 -16.81
N TYR A 219 -11.67 -3.86 -17.40
CA TYR A 219 -11.26 -4.95 -18.28
C TYR A 219 -10.36 -4.45 -19.42
N ASN A 220 -10.68 -3.28 -20.00
CA ASN A 220 -9.88 -2.71 -21.08
C ASN A 220 -8.45 -2.40 -20.61
N THR A 221 -8.26 -1.93 -19.38
CA THR A 221 -6.93 -1.71 -18.80
C THR A 221 -6.14 -3.01 -18.68
N THR A 222 -6.76 -4.08 -18.20
CA THR A 222 -6.16 -5.43 -18.11
C THR A 222 -5.82 -5.98 -19.50
N LYS A 223 -6.76 -5.87 -20.44
CA LYS A 223 -6.59 -6.28 -21.84
C LYS A 223 -5.46 -5.51 -22.52
N ASP A 224 -5.38 -4.19 -22.35
CA ASP A 224 -4.36 -3.35 -22.95
C ASP A 224 -2.97 -3.70 -22.40
N LYS A 225 -2.88 -4.06 -21.11
CA LYS A 225 -1.64 -4.58 -20.54
C LYS A 225 -1.24 -5.92 -21.15
N ALA A 226 -2.17 -6.85 -21.24
CA ALA A 226 -1.91 -8.13 -21.91
C ALA A 226 -1.50 -7.88 -23.37
N PHE A 227 -2.16 -6.97 -24.09
CA PHE A 227 -1.82 -6.62 -25.47
C PHE A 227 -0.43 -6.01 -25.59
N SER A 228 -0.02 -5.18 -24.63
CA SER A 228 1.34 -4.63 -24.59
C SER A 228 2.37 -5.76 -24.48
N ASP A 229 2.19 -6.70 -23.56
CA ASP A 229 3.13 -7.82 -23.36
C ASP A 229 3.06 -8.85 -24.51
N LEU A 230 1.90 -9.00 -25.16
CA LEU A 230 1.72 -9.78 -26.39
C LEU A 230 2.41 -9.14 -27.60
N ASN A 231 2.35 -7.81 -27.72
CA ASN A 231 3.05 -7.06 -28.77
C ASN A 231 4.57 -7.10 -28.57
N SER A 232 5.03 -7.07 -27.33
CA SER A 232 6.44 -7.11 -26.94
C SER A 232 6.98 -8.51 -26.67
N ILE A 233 6.41 -9.55 -27.30
CA ILE A 233 6.82 -10.94 -27.10
C ILE A 233 8.31 -11.20 -27.43
N ASN A 234 8.89 -10.46 -28.38
CA ASN A 234 10.32 -10.50 -28.67
C ASN A 234 11.15 -10.15 -27.42
N SER A 235 10.76 -9.12 -26.68
CA SER A 235 11.45 -8.70 -25.46
C SER A 235 11.11 -9.57 -24.27
N VAL A 236 9.84 -9.96 -24.08
CA VAL A 236 9.41 -10.68 -22.87
C VAL A 236 9.80 -12.16 -22.94
N LEU A 237 9.33 -12.89 -23.96
CA LEU A 237 9.65 -14.30 -24.14
C LEU A 237 11.03 -14.47 -24.79
N GLY A 238 11.25 -13.76 -25.90
CA GLY A 238 12.52 -13.86 -26.63
C GLY A 238 13.72 -13.34 -25.84
N GLY A 239 13.56 -12.24 -25.11
CA GLY A 239 14.56 -11.72 -24.18
C GLY A 239 14.82 -12.66 -23.01
N GLY A 240 13.77 -13.24 -22.41
CA GLY A 240 13.92 -14.25 -21.35
C GLY A 240 14.71 -15.49 -21.78
N ILE A 241 14.45 -15.99 -23.00
CA ILE A 241 15.23 -17.09 -23.60
C ILE A 241 16.68 -16.65 -23.82
N LEU A 242 16.89 -15.48 -24.42
CA LEU A 242 18.22 -14.93 -24.69
C LEU A 242 19.05 -14.78 -23.41
N ASP A 243 18.47 -14.24 -22.34
CA ASP A 243 19.14 -14.03 -21.06
C ASP A 243 19.52 -15.34 -20.36
N ARG A 244 18.75 -16.43 -20.57
CA ARG A 244 19.11 -17.77 -20.08
C ARG A 244 20.28 -18.39 -20.85
N LEU A 245 20.46 -18.03 -22.12
CA LEU A 245 21.50 -18.59 -23.00
C LEU A 245 22.82 -17.81 -22.94
N ARG A 246 22.77 -16.48 -22.80
CA ARG A 246 23.94 -15.58 -22.79
C ARG A 246 25.10 -16.04 -21.89
N PRO A 247 24.89 -16.44 -20.62
CA PRO A 247 25.99 -16.74 -19.70
C PRO A 247 26.88 -17.90 -20.15
N ASN A 248 26.33 -18.87 -20.88
CA ASN A 248 27.06 -20.06 -21.34
C ASN A 248 27.64 -19.91 -22.75
N ILE A 249 27.25 -18.87 -23.50
CA ILE A 249 27.58 -18.72 -24.92
C ILE A 249 28.52 -17.55 -25.16
N ILE A 250 28.22 -16.36 -24.62
CA ILE A 250 29.00 -15.14 -24.88
C ILE A 250 30.49 -15.31 -24.55
N PRO A 251 30.87 -15.87 -23.37
CA PRO A 251 32.29 -16.03 -23.04
C PRO A 251 33.06 -16.88 -24.07
N VAL A 252 32.41 -17.89 -24.63
CA VAL A 252 33.01 -18.77 -25.64
C VAL A 252 33.20 -18.03 -26.97
N LEU A 253 32.21 -17.24 -27.40
CA LEU A 253 32.34 -16.42 -28.60
C LEU A 253 33.43 -15.34 -28.43
N ASP A 254 33.55 -14.74 -27.24
CA ASP A 254 34.60 -13.77 -26.92
C ASP A 254 36.00 -14.40 -26.99
N GLU A 255 36.16 -15.63 -26.49
CA GLU A 255 37.42 -16.38 -26.59
C GLU A 255 37.81 -16.68 -28.03
N ILE A 256 36.86 -17.11 -28.88
CA ILE A 256 37.12 -17.37 -30.30
C ILE A 256 37.48 -16.06 -31.02
N LYS A 257 36.79 -14.96 -30.71
CA LYS A 257 37.10 -13.63 -31.25
C LYS A 257 38.52 -13.18 -30.86
N SER A 258 38.90 -13.36 -29.60
CA SER A 258 40.27 -13.08 -29.14
C SER A 258 41.31 -13.91 -29.90
N MET A 259 41.00 -15.18 -30.19
CA MET A 259 41.88 -16.02 -31.02
C MET A 259 41.95 -15.52 -32.47
N ALA A 260 40.84 -15.08 -33.06
CA ALA A 260 40.84 -14.47 -34.39
C ALA A 260 41.74 -13.22 -34.47
N THR A 261 41.74 -12.39 -33.41
CA THR A 261 42.69 -11.27 -33.27
C THR A 261 44.13 -11.76 -33.16
N ALA A 262 44.39 -12.79 -32.33
CA ALA A 262 45.72 -13.35 -32.17
C ALA A 262 46.29 -13.91 -33.49
N ILE A 263 45.46 -14.51 -34.35
CA ILE A 263 45.86 -14.97 -35.69
C ILE A 263 46.35 -13.79 -36.55
N LYS A 264 45.62 -12.66 -36.54
CA LYS A 264 45.98 -11.45 -37.30
C LYS A 264 47.30 -10.83 -36.79
N GLU A 265 47.44 -10.65 -35.48
CA GLU A 265 48.68 -10.14 -34.86
C GLU A 265 49.89 -11.05 -35.14
N THR A 266 49.66 -12.36 -35.16
CA THR A 266 50.68 -13.36 -35.45
C THR A 266 51.16 -13.26 -36.90
N LYS A 267 50.24 -13.06 -37.85
CA LYS A 267 50.60 -12.80 -39.24
C LYS A 267 51.49 -11.56 -39.35
N GLU A 268 51.06 -10.44 -38.77
CA GLU A 268 51.79 -9.17 -38.84
C GLU A 268 53.20 -9.29 -38.24
N ALA A 269 53.32 -9.99 -37.11
CA ALA A 269 54.61 -10.26 -36.48
C ALA A 269 55.51 -11.18 -37.33
N LEU A 270 54.95 -12.22 -37.98
CA LEU A 270 55.69 -13.09 -38.90
C LEU A 270 56.11 -12.36 -40.19
N GLU A 271 55.27 -11.50 -40.77
CA GLU A 271 55.62 -10.68 -41.94
C GLU A 271 56.75 -9.69 -41.62
N THR A 272 56.65 -9.04 -40.47
CA THR A 272 57.69 -8.13 -39.96
C THR A 272 58.99 -8.90 -39.69
N MET A 273 58.91 -10.07 -39.06
CA MET A 273 60.06 -10.93 -38.82
C MET A 273 60.70 -11.43 -40.13
N ASN A 274 59.91 -11.87 -41.11
CA ASN A 274 60.39 -12.38 -42.38
C ASN A 274 61.13 -11.29 -43.19
N SER A 275 60.52 -10.11 -43.30
CA SER A 275 61.14 -8.96 -43.97
C SER A 275 62.42 -8.50 -43.25
N THR A 276 62.40 -8.50 -41.91
CA THR A 276 63.57 -8.15 -41.08
C THR A 276 64.71 -9.16 -41.25
N LEU A 277 64.43 -10.47 -41.28
CA LEU A 277 65.43 -11.51 -41.49
C LEU A 277 66.10 -11.40 -42.87
N LYS A 278 65.30 -11.17 -43.93
CA LYS A 278 65.82 -10.93 -45.29
C LYS A 278 66.72 -9.70 -45.33
N SER A 279 66.29 -8.62 -44.69
CA SER A 279 67.06 -7.37 -44.57
C SER A 279 68.36 -7.56 -43.78
N LEU A 280 68.31 -8.26 -42.63
CA LEU A 280 69.49 -8.57 -41.82
C LEU A 280 70.51 -9.43 -42.57
N HIS A 281 70.06 -10.41 -43.34
CA HIS A 281 70.94 -11.24 -44.16
C HIS A 281 71.68 -10.40 -45.22
N GLN A 282 70.97 -9.51 -45.91
CA GLN A 282 71.54 -8.61 -46.90
C GLN A 282 72.49 -7.58 -46.26
N GLN A 283 72.07 -6.91 -45.20
CA GLN A 283 72.87 -5.91 -44.49
C GLN A 283 74.13 -6.51 -43.86
N SER A 284 74.03 -7.71 -43.26
CA SER A 284 75.18 -8.43 -42.70
C SER A 284 76.19 -8.83 -43.79
N THR A 285 75.71 -9.23 -44.98
CA THR A 285 76.58 -9.53 -46.13
C THR A 285 77.31 -8.28 -46.63
N GLN A 286 76.63 -7.13 -46.69
CA GLN A 286 77.24 -5.85 -47.05
C GLN A 286 78.23 -5.33 -45.99
N LEU A 287 77.95 -5.53 -44.70
CA LEU A 287 78.88 -5.23 -43.62
C LEU A 287 80.13 -6.12 -43.74
N SER A 288 79.95 -7.43 -43.95
CA SER A 288 81.05 -8.37 -44.16
C SER A 288 81.94 -7.96 -45.33
N SER A 289 81.37 -7.56 -46.46
CA SER A 289 82.15 -7.14 -47.64
C SER A 289 82.86 -5.80 -47.41
N SER A 290 82.21 -4.84 -46.75
CA SER A 290 82.79 -3.53 -46.41
C SER A 290 83.96 -3.67 -45.42
N LEU A 291 83.81 -4.49 -44.37
CA LEU A 291 84.89 -4.78 -43.43
C LEU A 291 86.04 -5.55 -44.09
N THR A 292 85.75 -6.48 -45.00
CA THR A 292 86.79 -7.21 -45.76
C THR A 292 87.56 -6.29 -46.71
N SER A 293 86.87 -5.34 -47.35
CA SER A 293 87.49 -4.32 -48.20
C SER A 293 88.46 -3.45 -47.40
N VAL A 294 88.01 -2.91 -46.26
CA VAL A 294 88.87 -2.10 -45.38
C VAL A 294 90.02 -2.92 -44.82
N LYS A 295 89.80 -4.18 -44.43
CA LYS A 295 90.86 -5.09 -43.98
C LYS A 295 91.93 -5.33 -45.05
N THR A 296 91.52 -5.37 -46.32
CA THR A 296 92.44 -5.50 -47.46
C THR A 296 93.19 -4.20 -47.72
N SER A 297 92.52 -3.05 -47.65
CA SER A 297 93.13 -1.71 -47.73
C SER A 297 94.19 -1.51 -46.63
N LEU A 298 93.85 -1.86 -45.39
CA LEU A 298 94.77 -1.79 -44.26
C LEU A 298 95.98 -2.71 -44.45
N ARG A 299 95.78 -3.96 -44.91
CA ARG A 299 96.90 -4.87 -45.23
C ARG A 299 97.81 -4.31 -46.31
N ALA A 300 97.24 -3.73 -47.37
CA ALA A 300 98.02 -3.11 -48.43
C ALA A 300 98.84 -1.92 -47.91
N SER A 301 98.22 -1.06 -47.08
CA SER A 301 98.90 0.05 -46.43
C SER A 301 100.04 -0.42 -45.51
N LEU A 302 99.86 -1.52 -44.79
CA LEU A 302 100.89 -2.08 -43.89
C LEU A 302 102.08 -2.73 -44.61
N ASN A 303 102.02 -2.91 -45.93
CA ASN A 303 103.17 -3.36 -46.75
C ASN A 303 104.08 -2.19 -47.17
N ASP A 304 103.80 -0.96 -46.74
CA ASP A 304 104.65 0.20 -46.98
C ASP A 304 106.07 -0.04 -46.40
N PRO A 305 107.16 0.29 -47.14
CA PRO A 305 108.53 0.12 -46.67
C PRO A 305 108.81 0.75 -45.29
N LEU A 306 108.12 1.84 -44.94
CA LEU A 306 108.22 2.49 -43.63
C LEU A 306 107.84 1.57 -42.47
N CYS A 307 107.01 0.55 -42.69
CA CYS A 307 106.64 -0.43 -41.67
C CYS A 307 107.75 -1.45 -41.35
N SER A 308 108.87 -1.44 -42.09
CA SER A 308 110.05 -2.28 -41.80
C SER A 308 111.13 -1.55 -40.99
N VAL A 309 110.94 -0.26 -40.71
CA VAL A 309 111.93 0.61 -40.07
C VAL A 309 111.46 1.01 -38.66
N ARG A 310 112.38 1.05 -37.69
CA ARG A 310 112.08 1.52 -36.32
C ARG A 310 111.98 3.06 -36.24
N PRO A 311 111.05 3.63 -35.47
CA PRO A 311 110.08 2.97 -34.57
C PRO A 311 108.76 2.55 -35.24
N SER A 312 108.47 2.98 -36.48
CA SER A 312 107.21 2.73 -37.21
C SER A 312 106.80 1.24 -37.29
N SER A 313 107.78 0.33 -37.32
CA SER A 313 107.55 -1.12 -37.36
C SER A 313 106.73 -1.66 -36.17
N GLU A 314 106.83 -1.06 -34.99
CA GLU A 314 106.09 -1.51 -33.80
C GLU A 314 104.60 -1.15 -33.92
N THR A 315 104.32 0.09 -34.32
CA THR A 315 102.95 0.56 -34.59
C THR A 315 102.30 -0.23 -35.71
N CYS A 316 103.00 -0.48 -36.84
CA CYS A 316 102.46 -1.28 -37.94
C CYS A 316 102.16 -2.73 -37.53
N ASN A 317 103.02 -3.37 -36.73
CA ASN A 317 102.77 -4.72 -36.22
C ASN A 317 101.59 -4.77 -35.24
N SER A 318 101.44 -3.77 -34.38
CA SER A 318 100.27 -3.62 -33.50
C SER A 318 98.96 -3.53 -34.29
N ILE A 319 98.93 -2.74 -35.37
CA ILE A 319 97.77 -2.67 -36.27
C ILE A 319 97.55 -4.04 -36.93
N ARG A 320 98.60 -4.69 -37.43
CA ARG A 320 98.50 -6.00 -38.11
C ARG A 320 97.86 -7.08 -37.25
N LEU A 321 98.18 -7.13 -35.94
CA LEU A 321 97.56 -8.05 -34.99
C LEU A 321 96.06 -7.77 -34.78
N SER A 322 95.68 -6.48 -34.73
CA SER A 322 94.28 -6.06 -34.52
C SER A 322 93.36 -6.33 -35.72
N LEU A 323 93.89 -6.49 -36.94
CA LEU A 323 93.08 -6.75 -38.14
C LEU A 323 92.25 -8.05 -38.07
N SER A 324 92.69 -9.01 -37.26
CA SER A 324 91.94 -10.24 -37.01
C SER A 324 90.59 -9.99 -36.35
N GLN A 325 90.46 -8.89 -35.61
CA GLN A 325 89.26 -8.52 -34.85
C GLN A 325 88.20 -7.81 -35.72
N LEU A 326 88.61 -7.24 -36.87
CA LEU A 326 87.72 -6.52 -37.80
C LEU A 326 86.95 -7.49 -38.73
N ASN A 327 86.01 -8.24 -38.17
CA ASN A 327 85.10 -9.13 -38.90
C ASN A 327 83.63 -8.81 -38.56
N SER A 328 82.68 -9.20 -39.40
CA SER A 328 81.25 -9.15 -39.07
C SER A 328 80.81 -10.40 -38.28
N ASN A 329 79.70 -10.32 -37.55
CA ASN A 329 79.09 -11.48 -36.92
C ASN A 329 78.53 -12.44 -38.00
N PRO A 330 79.09 -13.66 -38.16
CA PRO A 330 78.63 -14.60 -39.18
C PRO A 330 77.27 -15.22 -38.85
N GLU A 331 76.90 -15.30 -37.56
CA GLU A 331 75.67 -15.95 -37.08
C GLU A 331 74.41 -15.20 -37.54
N LEU A 332 74.50 -13.88 -37.80
CA LEU A 332 73.41 -13.08 -38.36
C LEU A 332 72.94 -13.54 -39.75
N ARG A 333 73.80 -14.23 -40.50
CA ARG A 333 73.45 -14.78 -41.83
C ARG A 333 72.85 -16.19 -41.74
N GLN A 334 72.94 -16.83 -40.58
CA GLN A 334 72.54 -18.22 -40.35
C GLN A 334 71.20 -18.35 -39.61
N LEU A 335 70.50 -17.23 -39.37
CA LEU A 335 69.19 -17.25 -38.73
C LEU A 335 68.17 -18.00 -39.62
N PRO A 336 67.40 -18.96 -39.06
CA PRO A 336 66.43 -19.72 -39.86
C PRO A 336 65.33 -18.82 -40.44
N PRO A 337 64.91 -19.03 -41.71
CA PRO A 337 63.78 -18.33 -42.30
C PRO A 337 62.46 -18.78 -41.65
N VAL A 338 61.43 -17.94 -41.75
CA VAL A 338 60.09 -18.18 -41.16
C VAL A 338 58.98 -18.24 -42.23
N ASP A 339 59.35 -18.42 -43.50
CA ASP A 339 58.40 -18.42 -44.61
C ASP A 339 57.37 -19.56 -44.48
N ALA A 340 57.76 -20.72 -43.94
CA ALA A 340 56.86 -21.87 -43.78
C ALA A 340 55.75 -21.64 -42.74
N GLU A 341 56.08 -21.02 -41.60
CA GLU A 341 55.12 -20.62 -40.57
C GLU A 341 54.21 -19.51 -41.10
N LEU A 342 54.78 -18.53 -41.81
CA LEU A 342 54.02 -17.43 -42.43
C LEU A 342 53.01 -17.96 -43.46
N ASP A 343 53.40 -18.90 -44.32
CA ASP A 343 52.51 -19.51 -45.31
C ASP A 343 51.36 -20.28 -44.66
N LYS A 344 51.63 -21.00 -43.55
CA LYS A 344 50.59 -21.69 -42.78
C LYS A 344 49.60 -20.71 -42.15
N VAL A 345 50.06 -19.61 -41.56
CA VAL A 345 49.17 -18.58 -41.00
C VAL A 345 48.37 -17.87 -42.10
N ASN A 346 48.98 -17.61 -43.26
CA ASN A 346 48.26 -17.08 -44.43
C ASN A 346 47.17 -18.04 -44.92
N ASN A 347 47.41 -19.36 -44.88
CA ASN A 347 46.39 -20.35 -45.21
C ASN A 347 45.23 -20.35 -44.20
N VAL A 348 45.51 -20.20 -42.89
CA VAL A 348 44.49 -20.09 -41.83
C VAL A 348 43.57 -18.88 -42.08
N LEU A 349 44.16 -17.73 -42.42
CA LEU A 349 43.45 -16.47 -42.67
C LEU A 349 42.61 -16.44 -43.95
N ARG A 350 42.69 -17.47 -44.81
CA ARG A 350 41.71 -17.65 -45.90
C ARG A 350 40.30 -17.90 -45.37
N THR A 351 40.18 -18.41 -44.14
CA THR A 351 38.90 -18.53 -43.44
C THR A 351 38.70 -17.30 -42.57
N ASP A 352 37.64 -16.54 -42.84
CA ASP A 352 37.28 -15.38 -42.02
C ASP A 352 36.66 -15.81 -40.69
N LEU A 353 37.52 -16.20 -39.73
CA LEU A 353 37.09 -16.63 -38.41
C LEU A 353 36.34 -15.51 -37.66
N ASP A 354 36.75 -14.25 -37.85
CA ASP A 354 36.09 -13.09 -37.24
C ASP A 354 34.65 -12.95 -37.74
N GLY A 355 34.44 -13.04 -39.06
CA GLY A 355 33.11 -13.07 -39.67
C GLY A 355 32.26 -14.27 -39.21
N LEU A 356 32.84 -15.46 -39.08
CA LEU A 356 32.13 -16.65 -38.58
C LEU A 356 31.69 -16.51 -37.11
N VAL A 357 32.53 -15.90 -36.27
CA VAL A 357 32.16 -15.62 -34.87
C VAL A 357 31.06 -14.56 -34.80
N GLN A 358 31.10 -13.54 -35.66
CA GLN A 358 30.02 -12.55 -35.78
C GLN A 358 28.69 -13.20 -36.18
N GLN A 359 28.69 -14.19 -37.07
CA GLN A 359 27.49 -14.98 -37.37
C GLN A 359 26.97 -15.74 -36.14
N GLY A 360 27.86 -16.19 -35.27
CA GLY A 360 27.51 -16.79 -33.96
C GLY A 360 26.78 -15.80 -33.05
N TYR A 361 27.31 -14.58 -32.90
CA TYR A 361 26.64 -13.52 -32.13
C TYR A 361 25.29 -13.12 -32.74
N GLN A 362 25.20 -12.99 -34.07
CA GLN A 362 23.96 -12.69 -34.77
C GLN A 362 22.91 -13.79 -34.55
N SER A 363 23.30 -15.06 -34.68
CA SER A 363 22.40 -16.19 -34.43
C SER A 363 21.83 -16.20 -33.01
N LEU A 364 22.60 -15.73 -32.03
CA LEU A 364 22.15 -15.56 -30.65
C LEU A 364 21.24 -14.33 -30.49
N ASN A 365 21.62 -13.17 -31.05
CA ASN A 365 20.88 -11.93 -30.90
C ASN A 365 19.58 -11.88 -31.74
N ASP A 366 19.45 -12.73 -32.77
CA ASP A 366 18.24 -12.86 -33.58
C ASP A 366 17.13 -13.68 -32.88
N ILE A 367 17.40 -14.30 -31.73
CA ILE A 367 16.41 -15.11 -31.00
C ILE A 367 15.10 -14.35 -30.72
N PRO A 368 15.12 -13.12 -30.14
CA PRO A 368 13.94 -12.29 -29.97
C PRO A 368 13.06 -12.15 -31.22
N ASP A 369 13.67 -11.84 -32.36
CA ASP A 369 12.96 -11.59 -33.61
C ASP A 369 12.42 -12.89 -34.21
N ARG A 370 13.16 -14.00 -34.09
CA ARG A 370 12.70 -15.34 -34.48
C ARG A 370 11.49 -15.78 -33.66
N VAL A 371 11.51 -15.54 -32.34
CA VAL A 371 10.37 -15.81 -31.46
C VAL A 371 9.15 -15.02 -31.96
N GLN A 372 9.27 -13.70 -32.13
CA GLN A 372 8.16 -12.86 -32.60
C GLN A 372 7.61 -13.28 -33.96
N SER A 373 8.48 -13.64 -34.90
CA SER A 373 8.08 -14.09 -36.23
C SER A 373 7.30 -15.42 -36.18
N GLN A 374 7.78 -16.40 -35.40
CA GLN A 374 7.15 -17.71 -35.29
C GLN A 374 5.85 -17.68 -34.46
N THR A 375 5.72 -16.76 -33.51
CA THR A 375 4.55 -16.68 -32.62
C THR A 375 3.43 -15.79 -33.13
N LYS A 376 3.58 -15.14 -34.30
CA LYS A 376 2.63 -14.14 -34.82
C LYS A 376 1.18 -14.63 -34.88
N THR A 377 0.95 -15.86 -35.34
CA THR A 377 -0.39 -16.45 -35.45
C THR A 377 -1.01 -16.72 -34.08
N VAL A 378 -0.23 -17.28 -33.15
CA VAL A 378 -0.67 -17.56 -31.78
C VAL A 378 -1.04 -16.26 -31.06
N ILE A 379 -0.23 -15.22 -31.21
CA ILE A 379 -0.50 -13.90 -30.62
C ILE A 379 -1.79 -13.28 -31.17
N ALA A 380 -2.06 -13.43 -32.47
CA ALA A 380 -3.31 -12.99 -33.06
C ALA A 380 -4.52 -13.78 -32.51
N GLY A 381 -4.37 -15.09 -32.31
CA GLY A 381 -5.37 -15.96 -31.67
C GLY A 381 -5.70 -15.52 -30.25
N ILE A 382 -4.68 -15.31 -29.41
CA ILE A 382 -4.85 -14.85 -28.03
C ILE A 382 -5.58 -13.50 -28.00
N LYS A 383 -5.18 -12.52 -28.83
CA LYS A 383 -5.87 -11.23 -28.90
C LYS A 383 -7.33 -11.36 -29.28
N LYS A 384 -7.68 -12.31 -30.16
CA LYS A 384 -9.07 -12.59 -30.52
C LYS A 384 -9.87 -13.14 -29.33
N VAL A 385 -9.29 -14.09 -28.58
CA VAL A 385 -9.89 -14.61 -27.34
C VAL A 385 -10.11 -13.49 -26.33
N LEU A 386 -9.11 -12.63 -26.11
CA LEU A 386 -9.22 -11.48 -25.22
C LEU A 386 -10.27 -10.45 -25.66
N ASN A 387 -10.44 -10.23 -26.96
CA ASN A 387 -11.52 -9.37 -27.45
C ASN A 387 -12.90 -10.02 -27.22
N SER A 388 -13.02 -11.34 -27.40
CA SER A 388 -14.26 -12.09 -27.11
C SER A 388 -14.66 -11.97 -25.65
N ILE A 389 -13.72 -12.22 -24.74
CA ILE A 389 -13.95 -12.09 -23.29
C ILE A 389 -14.44 -10.68 -22.93
N GLY A 390 -13.88 -9.65 -23.57
CA GLY A 390 -14.36 -8.27 -23.36
C GLY A 390 -15.82 -8.06 -23.78
N SER A 391 -16.22 -8.65 -24.90
CA SER A 391 -17.62 -8.61 -25.34
C SER A 391 -18.55 -9.39 -24.41
N ASP A 392 -18.09 -10.52 -23.88
CA ASP A 392 -18.86 -11.31 -22.91
C ASP A 392 -19.06 -10.54 -21.60
N ILE A 393 -18.00 -9.91 -21.07
CA ILE A 393 -18.04 -9.05 -19.87
C ILE A 393 -18.98 -7.86 -20.05
N ASP A 394 -18.92 -7.17 -21.20
CA ASP A 394 -19.83 -6.06 -21.51
C ASP A 394 -21.31 -6.52 -21.55
N ASN A 395 -21.55 -7.76 -21.96
CA ASN A 395 -22.90 -8.34 -22.03
C ASN A 395 -23.43 -8.79 -20.66
N VAL A 396 -22.58 -9.07 -19.66
CA VAL A 396 -22.99 -9.41 -18.28
C VAL A 396 -23.90 -8.32 -17.69
N THR A 397 -23.61 -7.05 -17.97
CA THR A 397 -24.43 -5.91 -17.54
C THR A 397 -25.88 -5.95 -18.02
N GLN A 398 -26.16 -6.62 -19.13
CA GLN A 398 -27.52 -6.75 -19.68
C GLN A 398 -28.33 -7.86 -19.01
N HIS A 399 -27.65 -8.86 -18.44
CA HIS A 399 -28.26 -10.01 -17.80
C HIS A 399 -28.47 -9.83 -16.29
N LEU A 400 -27.83 -8.82 -15.71
CA LEU A 400 -27.95 -8.46 -14.31
C LEU A 400 -29.22 -7.61 -14.06
N PRO A 401 -30.18 -8.04 -13.21
CA PRO A 401 -31.39 -7.28 -12.89
C PRO A 401 -31.12 -6.12 -11.92
N ILE A 402 -29.95 -5.47 -12.02
CA ILE A 402 -29.53 -4.37 -11.14
C ILE A 402 -30.52 -3.21 -11.23
N GLN A 403 -30.95 -2.88 -12.44
CA GLN A 403 -31.82 -1.72 -12.65
C GLN A 403 -33.23 -1.94 -12.08
N ASP A 404 -33.74 -3.17 -12.15
CA ASP A 404 -35.03 -3.54 -11.58
C ASP A 404 -34.99 -3.46 -10.05
N ILE A 405 -33.96 -4.05 -9.42
CA ILE A 405 -33.77 -4.02 -7.96
C ILE A 405 -33.59 -2.58 -7.44
N LEU A 406 -32.76 -1.78 -8.11
CA LEU A 406 -32.55 -0.37 -7.74
C LEU A 406 -33.82 0.45 -7.93
N SER A 407 -34.64 0.15 -8.94
CA SER A 407 -35.91 0.83 -9.17
C SER A 407 -36.92 0.54 -8.06
N GLU A 408 -37.00 -0.70 -7.59
CA GLU A 408 -37.88 -1.08 -6.48
C GLU A 408 -37.45 -0.38 -5.18
N PHE A 409 -36.15 -0.38 -4.86
CA PHE A 409 -35.65 0.34 -3.70
C PHE A 409 -35.88 1.86 -3.80
N SER A 410 -35.71 2.44 -4.99
CA SER A 410 -36.02 3.85 -5.26
C SER A 410 -37.49 4.19 -4.97
N VAL A 411 -38.42 3.30 -5.32
CA VAL A 411 -39.85 3.48 -4.98
C VAL A 411 -40.06 3.50 -3.46
N TYR A 412 -39.43 2.60 -2.71
CA TYR A 412 -39.51 2.62 -1.24
C TYR A 412 -38.92 3.89 -0.63
N VAL A 413 -37.77 4.35 -1.12
CA VAL A 413 -37.14 5.61 -0.68
C VAL A 413 -38.06 6.79 -0.94
N ASN A 414 -38.58 6.94 -2.17
CA ASN A 414 -39.47 8.05 -2.53
C ASN A 414 -40.80 8.04 -1.78
N ASN A 415 -41.40 6.86 -1.57
CA ASN A 415 -42.63 6.72 -0.78
C ASN A 415 -42.41 7.11 0.68
N THR A 416 -41.29 6.68 1.26
CA THR A 416 -40.95 7.00 2.65
C THR A 416 -40.64 8.49 2.81
N GLU A 417 -39.88 9.08 1.89
CA GLU A 417 -39.58 10.51 1.86
C GLU A 417 -40.85 11.35 1.74
N SER A 418 -41.75 10.98 0.82
CA SER A 418 -43.05 11.64 0.67
C SER A 418 -43.90 11.54 1.94
N TYR A 419 -43.91 10.38 2.59
CA TYR A 419 -44.61 10.18 3.86
C TYR A 419 -44.02 11.05 4.97
N ILE A 420 -42.69 11.10 5.11
CA ILE A 420 -42.03 11.93 6.12
C ILE A 420 -42.27 13.41 5.83
N HIS A 421 -42.05 13.89 4.60
CA HIS A 421 -42.28 15.29 4.24
C HIS A 421 -43.72 15.75 4.43
N ARG A 422 -44.69 14.85 4.22
CA ARG A 422 -46.11 15.15 4.45
C ARG A 422 -46.46 15.24 5.93
N ASN A 423 -45.91 14.37 6.78
CA ASN A 423 -46.25 14.30 8.20
C ASN A 423 -45.37 15.19 9.09
N LEU A 424 -44.15 15.52 8.68
CA LEU A 424 -43.21 16.30 9.48
C LEU A 424 -43.72 17.73 9.81
N PRO A 425 -44.39 18.46 8.89
CA PRO A 425 -45.05 19.72 9.23
C PRO A 425 -46.13 19.58 10.32
N THR A 426 -46.88 18.48 10.32
CA THR A 426 -47.90 18.23 11.37
C THR A 426 -47.24 17.94 12.73
N LEU A 427 -46.08 17.30 12.74
CA LEU A 427 -45.28 17.12 13.96
C LEU A 427 -44.71 18.44 14.47
N GLU A 428 -44.26 19.34 13.58
CA GLU A 428 -43.80 20.69 13.96
C GLU A 428 -44.95 21.55 14.54
N GLU A 429 -46.18 21.34 14.06
CA GLU A 429 -47.37 21.98 14.63
C GLU A 429 -47.66 21.41 16.05
N TYR A 430 -47.59 20.09 16.22
CA TYR A 430 -47.77 19.45 17.53
C TYR A 430 -46.70 19.87 18.55
N ASP A 431 -45.43 19.95 18.13
CA ASP A 431 -44.33 20.49 18.94
C ASP A 431 -44.62 21.92 19.40
N SER A 432 -45.27 22.74 18.58
CA SER A 432 -45.63 24.10 18.97
C SER A 432 -46.62 24.13 20.14
N TYR A 433 -47.58 23.20 20.19
CA TYR A 433 -48.49 23.04 21.32
C TYR A 433 -47.80 22.46 22.56
N TRP A 434 -46.94 21.45 22.39
CA TRP A 434 -46.14 20.89 23.48
C TRP A 434 -45.26 21.96 24.12
N TRP A 435 -44.52 22.68 23.29
CA TRP A 435 -43.62 23.74 23.73
C TRP A 435 -44.36 24.82 24.53
N LEU A 436 -45.54 25.22 24.06
CA LEU A 436 -46.39 26.17 24.78
C LEU A 436 -46.86 25.59 26.12
N GLY A 437 -47.31 24.33 26.14
CA GLY A 437 -47.71 23.63 27.37
C GLY A 437 -46.59 23.59 28.40
N GLY A 438 -45.38 23.20 28.00
CA GLY A 438 -44.19 23.20 28.86
C GLY A 438 -43.84 24.59 29.38
N LEU A 439 -43.94 25.62 28.54
CA LEU A 439 -43.71 27.01 28.95
C LEU A 439 -44.72 27.46 30.01
N VAL A 440 -46.01 27.17 29.82
CA VAL A 440 -47.07 27.50 30.79
C VAL A 440 -46.82 26.79 32.12
N ILE A 441 -46.51 25.50 32.10
CA ILE A 441 -46.23 24.69 33.30
C ILE A 441 -45.03 25.24 34.07
N CYS A 442 -43.89 25.47 33.39
CA CYS A 442 -42.70 26.00 34.04
C CYS A 442 -42.95 27.43 34.57
N SER A 443 -43.75 28.24 33.88
CA SER A 443 -44.12 29.59 34.34
C SER A 443 -45.02 29.55 35.58
N LEU A 444 -45.98 28.62 35.64
CA LEU A 444 -46.83 28.40 36.82
C LEU A 444 -46.00 27.96 38.04
N LEU A 445 -45.07 27.03 37.85
CA LEU A 445 -44.15 26.61 38.91
C LEU A 445 -43.24 27.75 39.38
N THR A 446 -42.74 28.56 38.44
CA THR A 446 -41.94 29.76 38.75
C THR A 446 -42.75 30.74 39.60
N LEU A 447 -44.02 30.97 39.25
CA LEU A 447 -44.90 31.84 40.02
C LEU A 447 -45.08 31.35 41.47
N ILE A 448 -45.31 30.05 41.67
CA ILE A 448 -45.44 29.44 43.02
C ILE A 448 -44.15 29.68 43.82
N VAL A 449 -43.00 29.42 43.22
CA VAL A 449 -41.68 29.58 43.87
C VAL A 449 -41.36 31.05 44.16
N ILE A 450 -41.74 31.99 43.28
CA ILE A 450 -41.61 33.43 43.54
C ILE A 450 -42.40 33.83 44.78
N PHE A 451 -43.64 33.35 44.95
CA PHE A 451 -44.41 33.61 46.16
C PHE A 451 -43.74 33.03 47.41
N TYR A 452 -43.10 31.86 47.33
CA TYR A 452 -42.30 31.33 48.44
C TYR A 452 -41.05 32.15 48.74
N TYR A 453 -40.30 32.61 47.72
CA TYR A 453 -39.14 33.48 47.92
C TYR A 453 -39.52 34.84 48.50
N LEU A 454 -40.55 35.49 47.97
CA LEU A 454 -41.07 36.75 48.52
C LEU A 454 -41.59 36.54 49.94
N GLY A 455 -42.27 35.43 50.20
CA GLY A 455 -42.75 35.04 51.53
C GLY A 455 -41.61 34.84 52.54
N LEU A 456 -40.55 34.16 52.13
CA LEU A 456 -39.33 33.97 52.94
C LEU A 456 -38.58 35.28 53.17
N LEU A 457 -38.37 36.09 52.11
CA LEU A 457 -37.65 37.36 52.18
C LEU A 457 -38.38 38.36 53.07
N CYS A 458 -39.68 38.59 52.83
CA CYS A 458 -40.49 39.45 53.70
C CYS A 458 -40.63 38.88 55.12
N GLY A 459 -40.69 37.55 55.26
CA GLY A 459 -40.77 36.86 56.55
C GLY A 459 -39.50 36.92 57.39
N VAL A 460 -38.32 37.04 56.76
CA VAL A 460 -37.00 37.18 57.40
C VAL A 460 -36.64 38.66 57.60
N CYS A 461 -36.79 39.51 56.58
CA CYS A 461 -36.49 40.95 56.67
C CYS A 461 -37.48 41.70 57.57
N GLY A 462 -38.76 41.29 57.59
CA GLY A 462 -39.78 41.86 58.48
C GLY A 462 -39.76 41.25 59.88
N TYR A 463 -38.80 40.38 60.21
CA TYR A 463 -38.75 39.68 61.49
C TYR A 463 -38.30 40.61 62.61
N ASP A 464 -39.19 40.85 63.57
CA ASP A 464 -38.90 41.54 64.82
C ASP A 464 -38.97 40.54 65.99
N ARG A 465 -37.91 40.51 66.82
CA ARG A 465 -37.79 39.62 67.99
C ARG A 465 -38.68 40.05 69.16
N HIS A 466 -39.07 41.33 69.19
CA HIS A 466 -39.85 41.92 70.29
C HIS A 466 -41.34 42.10 69.94
N ALA A 467 -41.73 41.91 68.68
CA ALA A 467 -43.12 41.99 68.25
C ALA A 467 -43.90 40.68 68.52
N THR A 468 -45.06 40.80 69.17
CA THR A 468 -46.01 39.70 69.32
C THR A 468 -46.70 39.39 67.98
N PRO A 469 -47.27 38.17 67.77
CA PRO A 469 -47.94 37.82 66.52
C PRO A 469 -49.07 38.77 66.10
N THR A 470 -49.70 39.45 67.04
CA THR A 470 -50.78 40.44 66.82
C THR A 470 -50.27 41.86 66.57
N THR A 471 -48.97 42.14 66.75
CA THR A 471 -48.34 43.46 66.57
C THR A 471 -47.23 43.45 65.52
N ARG A 472 -47.30 42.52 64.56
CA ARG A 472 -46.28 42.38 63.50
C ARG A 472 -46.28 43.58 62.55
N GLY A 473 -45.09 43.96 62.10
CA GLY A 473 -44.95 44.97 61.04
C GLY A 473 -45.56 44.53 59.71
N CYS A 474 -45.96 45.50 58.89
CA CYS A 474 -46.61 45.30 57.60
C CYS A 474 -45.85 44.28 56.72
N VAL A 475 -44.51 44.39 56.66
CA VAL A 475 -43.64 43.49 55.88
C VAL A 475 -43.74 42.02 56.31
N SER A 476 -43.78 41.73 57.62
CA SER A 476 -43.92 40.34 58.10
C SER A 476 -45.31 39.77 57.84
N ASN A 477 -46.35 40.59 57.86
CA ASN A 477 -47.71 40.15 57.53
C ASN A 477 -47.81 39.79 56.04
N THR A 478 -47.27 40.65 55.16
CA THR A 478 -47.17 40.41 53.72
C THR A 478 -46.42 39.11 53.41
N GLY A 479 -45.33 38.81 54.13
CA GLY A 479 -44.61 37.54 53.98
C GLY A 479 -45.47 36.30 54.27
N GLY A 480 -46.30 36.35 55.32
CA GLY A 480 -47.26 35.28 55.63
C GLY A 480 -48.35 35.11 54.57
N VAL A 481 -48.83 36.22 53.99
CA VAL A 481 -49.80 36.20 52.89
C VAL A 481 -49.19 35.55 51.65
N PHE A 482 -47.97 35.92 51.25
CA PHE A 482 -47.29 35.30 50.10
C PHE A 482 -47.06 33.80 50.28
N LEU A 483 -46.65 33.35 51.46
CA LEU A 483 -46.52 31.91 51.74
C LEU A 483 -47.86 31.18 51.62
N MET A 484 -48.96 31.76 52.12
CA MET A 484 -50.29 31.17 52.03
C MET A 484 -50.83 31.15 50.59
N VAL A 485 -50.55 32.18 49.79
CA VAL A 485 -50.87 32.20 48.35
C VAL A 485 -50.10 31.10 47.62
N GLY A 486 -48.80 30.95 47.89
CA GLY A 486 -47.98 29.87 47.32
C GLY A 486 -48.52 28.47 47.65
N VAL A 487 -48.93 28.24 48.91
CA VAL A 487 -49.56 26.97 49.34
C VAL A 487 -50.90 26.74 48.62
N GLY A 488 -51.74 27.79 48.50
CA GLY A 488 -53.01 27.70 47.79
C GLY A 488 -52.86 27.31 46.32
N LEU A 489 -51.92 27.97 45.62
CA LEU A 489 -51.59 27.63 44.23
C LEU A 489 -51.00 26.22 44.10
N SER A 490 -50.21 25.77 45.09
CA SER A 490 -49.65 24.41 45.12
C SER A 490 -50.74 23.34 45.22
N PHE A 491 -51.72 23.51 46.12
CA PHE A 491 -52.86 22.59 46.20
C PHE A 491 -53.70 22.56 44.91
N LEU A 492 -53.81 23.68 44.22
CA LEU A 492 -54.61 23.79 43.01
C LEU A 492 -53.94 23.13 41.79
N PHE A 493 -52.62 23.30 41.63
CA PHE A 493 -51.91 22.89 40.41
C PHE A 493 -51.01 21.66 40.55
N CYS A 494 -50.46 21.35 41.74
CA CYS A 494 -49.45 20.28 41.86
C CYS A 494 -49.98 18.89 41.49
N TRP A 495 -51.26 18.58 41.76
CA TRP A 495 -51.84 17.28 41.36
C TRP A 495 -51.98 17.15 39.84
N ILE A 496 -52.31 18.24 39.14
CA ILE A 496 -52.36 18.30 37.67
C ILE A 496 -50.96 18.07 37.08
N LEU A 497 -49.94 18.74 37.65
CA LEU A 497 -48.56 18.55 37.23
C LEU A 497 -48.09 17.11 37.46
N MET A 498 -48.48 16.50 38.58
CA MET A 498 -48.14 15.11 38.88
C MET A 498 -48.77 14.14 37.87
N ILE A 499 -49.98 14.41 37.34
CA ILE A 499 -50.56 13.61 36.25
C ILE A 499 -49.64 13.60 35.03
N ILE A 500 -49.19 14.78 34.61
CA ILE A 500 -48.30 14.92 33.44
C ILE A 500 -47.01 14.14 33.69
N VAL A 501 -46.39 14.31 34.86
CA VAL A 501 -45.15 13.62 35.25
C VAL A 501 -45.31 12.10 35.23
N VAL A 502 -46.41 11.55 35.78
CA VAL A 502 -46.63 10.10 35.78
C VAL A 502 -46.78 9.58 34.35
N LEU A 503 -47.54 10.28 33.49
CA LEU A 503 -47.76 9.86 32.11
C LEU A 503 -46.47 9.89 31.29
N THR A 504 -45.70 10.98 31.36
CA THR A 504 -44.45 11.11 30.62
C THR A 504 -43.38 10.15 31.13
N PHE A 505 -43.31 9.94 32.45
CA PHE A 505 -42.36 9.00 33.06
C PHE A 505 -42.66 7.55 32.65
N VAL A 506 -43.90 7.08 32.76
CA VAL A 506 -44.25 5.70 32.39
C VAL A 506 -43.94 5.43 30.92
N PHE A 507 -44.35 6.35 30.04
CA PHE A 507 -44.10 6.22 28.61
C PHE A 507 -42.60 6.28 28.30
N GLY A 508 -41.90 7.32 28.74
CA GLY A 508 -40.50 7.52 28.40
C GLY A 508 -39.58 6.45 29.02
N ALA A 509 -39.82 6.04 30.27
CA ALA A 509 -39.02 4.98 30.92
C ALA A 509 -39.15 3.64 30.19
N ASN A 510 -40.36 3.30 29.72
CA ASN A 510 -40.59 2.07 28.95
C ASN A 510 -39.90 2.14 27.58
N VAL A 511 -40.04 3.25 26.84
CA VAL A 511 -39.38 3.39 25.54
C VAL A 511 -37.86 3.35 25.68
N GLU A 512 -37.31 4.01 26.70
CA GLU A 512 -35.87 4.00 26.96
C GLU A 512 -35.35 2.58 27.23
N LYS A 513 -36.01 1.83 28.13
CA LYS A 513 -35.58 0.49 28.55
C LYS A 513 -35.91 -0.63 27.56
N LEU A 514 -36.96 -0.48 26.74
CA LEU A 514 -37.41 -1.54 25.82
C LEU A 514 -37.02 -1.30 24.35
N ILE A 515 -36.67 -0.07 23.98
CA ILE A 515 -36.35 0.29 22.59
C ILE A 515 -34.96 0.91 22.48
N CYS A 516 -34.68 1.99 23.20
CA CYS A 516 -33.44 2.77 22.99
C CYS A 516 -32.18 2.04 23.44
N GLU A 517 -32.12 1.60 24.70
CA GLU A 517 -30.97 0.84 25.21
C GLU A 517 -30.76 -0.50 24.46
N PRO A 518 -31.81 -1.32 24.20
CA PRO A 518 -31.68 -2.56 23.43
C PRO A 518 -31.34 -2.38 21.94
N TYR A 519 -31.65 -1.21 21.35
CA TYR A 519 -31.25 -0.88 19.98
C TYR A 519 -29.72 -0.71 19.91
N THR A 520 -29.16 0.09 20.83
CA THR A 520 -27.73 0.36 20.91
C THR A 520 -26.92 -0.89 21.26
N SER A 521 -27.44 -1.73 22.17
CA SER A 521 -26.84 -3.04 22.53
C SER A 521 -27.04 -4.12 21.45
N LYS A 522 -27.89 -3.86 20.45
CA LYS A 522 -28.32 -4.78 19.37
C LYS A 522 -29.15 -5.98 19.84
N GLU A 523 -29.58 -5.99 21.09
CA GLU A 523 -30.45 -7.06 21.64
C GLU A 523 -31.84 -7.03 21.00
N LEU A 524 -32.32 -5.86 20.59
CA LEU A 524 -33.58 -5.75 19.84
C LEU A 524 -33.52 -6.53 18.52
N PHE A 525 -32.39 -6.47 17.80
CA PHE A 525 -32.21 -7.23 16.56
C PHE A 525 -32.18 -8.74 16.81
N ARG A 526 -31.57 -9.19 17.92
CA ARG A 526 -31.58 -10.63 18.31
C ARG A 526 -32.98 -11.17 18.56
N VAL A 527 -33.89 -10.34 19.07
CA VAL A 527 -35.30 -10.71 19.21
C VAL A 527 -35.94 -10.85 17.83
N LEU A 528 -35.73 -9.91 16.91
CA LEU A 528 -36.24 -9.99 15.54
C LEU A 528 -35.66 -11.19 14.76
N ASP A 529 -34.46 -11.61 15.10
CA ASP A 529 -33.77 -12.78 14.53
C ASP A 529 -34.21 -14.13 15.12
N THR A 530 -35.22 -14.13 16.00
CA THR A 530 -35.78 -15.36 16.57
C THR A 530 -36.46 -16.20 15.47
N PRO A 531 -36.13 -17.50 15.35
CA PRO A 531 -36.76 -18.38 14.39
C PRO A 531 -38.28 -18.35 14.45
N TYR A 532 -38.94 -18.21 13.30
CA TYR A 532 -40.41 -18.21 13.13
C TYR A 532 -41.17 -17.11 13.91
N LEU A 533 -40.46 -16.16 14.52
CA LEU A 533 -41.09 -15.17 15.40
C LEU A 533 -41.89 -14.14 14.62
N LEU A 534 -41.42 -13.69 13.45
CA LEU A 534 -42.09 -12.64 12.64
C LEU A 534 -43.02 -13.21 11.55
N ASN A 535 -42.82 -14.47 11.15
CA ASN A 535 -43.67 -15.19 10.22
C ASN A 535 -43.59 -16.70 10.55
N GLU A 536 -44.69 -17.44 10.47
CA GLU A 536 -44.72 -18.88 10.74
C GLU A 536 -44.06 -19.70 9.63
N ASP A 537 -44.05 -19.19 8.39
CA ASP A 537 -43.52 -19.90 7.22
C ASP A 537 -42.00 -19.71 7.06
N TRP A 538 -41.42 -18.70 7.71
CA TRP A 538 -40.03 -18.30 7.53
C TRP A 538 -39.24 -18.45 8.83
N GLU A 539 -38.24 -19.33 8.83
CA GLU A 539 -37.31 -19.48 9.95
C GLU A 539 -36.63 -18.14 10.22
N TYR A 540 -36.01 -17.53 9.20
CA TYR A 540 -35.49 -16.17 9.28
C TYR A 540 -36.30 -15.22 8.39
N TYR A 541 -36.79 -14.13 8.98
CA TYR A 541 -37.70 -13.21 8.27
C TYR A 541 -37.05 -12.52 7.07
N LEU A 542 -35.78 -12.10 7.19
CA LEU A 542 -35.08 -11.41 6.10
C LEU A 542 -34.88 -12.32 4.90
N SER A 543 -34.44 -13.57 5.09
CA SER A 543 -34.25 -14.52 3.99
C SER A 543 -35.57 -14.90 3.34
N GLY A 544 -36.62 -15.12 4.14
CA GLY A 544 -37.97 -15.36 3.63
C GLY A 544 -38.49 -14.19 2.80
N LYS A 545 -38.25 -12.95 3.25
CA LYS A 545 -38.70 -11.75 2.53
C LYS A 545 -37.90 -11.45 1.26
N LEU A 546 -36.58 -11.62 1.28
CA LEU A 546 -35.68 -11.28 0.16
C LEU A 546 -35.61 -12.39 -0.89
N PHE A 547 -35.57 -13.65 -0.47
CA PHE A 547 -35.31 -14.79 -1.36
C PHE A 547 -36.50 -15.75 -1.48
N ASN A 548 -37.59 -15.54 -0.73
CA ASN A 548 -38.68 -16.49 -0.59
C ASN A 548 -38.18 -17.89 -0.14
N LYS A 549 -37.06 -17.93 0.61
CA LYS A 549 -36.40 -19.14 1.13
C LYS A 549 -36.31 -19.06 2.66
N SER A 550 -36.79 -20.10 3.34
CA SER A 550 -36.93 -20.12 4.81
C SER A 550 -35.62 -20.46 5.55
N GLU A 551 -34.85 -21.43 5.04
CA GLU A 551 -33.74 -22.09 5.77
C GLU A 551 -32.42 -21.31 5.77
N MET A 552 -32.32 -20.23 5.01
CA MET A 552 -31.08 -19.47 4.90
C MET A 552 -30.95 -18.49 6.07
N LYS A 553 -29.84 -18.60 6.82
CA LYS A 553 -29.55 -17.72 7.96
C LYS A 553 -29.11 -16.34 7.51
N LEU A 554 -30.08 -15.43 7.37
CA LEU A 554 -29.86 -13.99 7.18
C LEU A 554 -30.52 -13.24 8.34
N THR A 555 -29.72 -12.52 9.14
CA THR A 555 -30.16 -11.92 10.41
C THR A 555 -30.05 -10.40 10.39
N PHE A 556 -31.01 -9.70 10.98
CA PHE A 556 -31.02 -8.25 11.16
C PHE A 556 -29.77 -7.76 11.88
N GLN A 557 -29.34 -8.46 12.93
CA GLN A 557 -28.14 -8.09 13.68
C GLN A 557 -26.88 -8.10 12.78
N GLN A 558 -26.72 -9.15 11.95
CA GLN A 558 -25.60 -9.26 11.02
C GLN A 558 -25.67 -8.18 9.94
N VAL A 559 -26.83 -8.03 9.28
CA VAL A 559 -27.01 -7.04 8.20
C VAL A 559 -26.72 -5.64 8.71
N TYR A 560 -27.29 -5.25 9.86
CA TYR A 560 -27.02 -3.95 10.47
C TYR A 560 -25.53 -3.78 10.80
N SER A 561 -24.88 -4.79 11.37
CA SER A 561 -23.47 -4.71 11.75
C SER A 561 -22.52 -4.63 10.55
N ASP A 562 -22.82 -5.32 9.45
CA ASP A 562 -22.05 -5.30 8.22
C ASP A 562 -22.20 -3.95 7.51
N CYS A 563 -23.42 -3.40 7.48
CA CYS A 563 -23.67 -2.06 6.96
C CYS A 563 -22.96 -0.97 7.77
N LYS A 564 -22.94 -1.08 9.11
CA LYS A 564 -22.13 -0.20 9.98
C LYS A 564 -20.64 -0.23 9.65
N LYS A 565 -20.13 -1.38 9.21
CA LYS A 565 -18.72 -1.56 8.78
C LYS A 565 -18.47 -1.15 7.33
N ASN A 566 -19.45 -0.52 6.67
CA ASN A 566 -19.34 -0.08 5.27
C ASN A 566 -19.08 -1.24 4.30
N ARG A 567 -19.70 -2.41 4.56
CA ARG A 567 -19.64 -3.58 3.69
C ARG A 567 -20.62 -3.43 2.51
N GLY A 568 -20.23 -3.98 1.36
CA GLY A 568 -21.07 -4.06 0.15
C GLY A 568 -22.40 -4.79 0.41
N THR A 569 -23.47 -4.33 -0.22
CA THR A 569 -24.82 -4.94 -0.12
C THR A 569 -24.82 -6.40 -0.56
N TYR A 570 -24.08 -6.74 -1.63
CA TYR A 570 -24.03 -8.09 -2.17
C TYR A 570 -23.58 -9.12 -1.13
N GLY A 571 -22.42 -8.90 -0.51
CA GLY A 571 -21.89 -9.78 0.53
C GLY A 571 -22.62 -9.66 1.87
N THR A 572 -23.31 -8.56 2.14
CA THR A 572 -24.08 -8.37 3.39
C THR A 572 -25.42 -9.13 3.35
N LEU A 573 -26.12 -9.06 2.22
CA LEU A 573 -27.41 -9.74 2.04
C LEU A 573 -27.25 -11.17 1.51
N HIS A 574 -26.03 -11.61 1.25
CA HIS A 574 -25.69 -12.92 0.69
C HIS A 574 -26.40 -13.15 -0.66
N LEU A 575 -26.35 -12.15 -1.55
CA LEU A 575 -27.07 -12.15 -2.83
C LEU A 575 -26.57 -13.24 -3.79
N GLU A 576 -25.41 -13.86 -3.53
CA GLU A 576 -24.93 -15.04 -4.25
C GLU A 576 -25.93 -16.20 -4.31
N ASN A 577 -26.85 -16.29 -3.34
CA ASN A 577 -27.89 -17.33 -3.30
C ASN A 577 -29.06 -17.10 -4.28
N SER A 578 -29.07 -15.93 -4.93
CA SER A 578 -30.05 -15.53 -5.94
C SER A 578 -29.35 -15.24 -7.28
N PHE A 579 -28.21 -14.56 -7.24
CA PHE A 579 -27.40 -14.22 -8.40
C PHE A 579 -25.93 -14.52 -8.09
N ASP A 580 -25.39 -15.63 -8.59
CA ASP A 580 -23.98 -15.95 -8.45
C ASP A 580 -23.16 -15.26 -9.54
N ILE A 581 -22.33 -14.30 -9.14
CA ILE A 581 -21.44 -13.60 -10.07
C ILE A 581 -20.34 -14.55 -10.58
N SER A 582 -19.95 -15.56 -9.80
CA SER A 582 -18.91 -16.52 -10.15
C SER A 582 -19.28 -17.39 -11.35
N ASP A 583 -20.58 -17.60 -11.61
CA ASP A 583 -21.05 -18.30 -12.81
C ASP A 583 -20.73 -17.53 -14.10
N TYR A 584 -20.75 -16.19 -14.04
CA TYR A 584 -20.49 -15.31 -15.18
C TYR A 584 -19.03 -14.86 -15.30
N LEU A 585 -18.28 -14.90 -14.19
CA LEU A 585 -16.88 -14.49 -14.10
C LEU A 585 -15.95 -15.67 -13.84
N ASN A 586 -16.31 -16.86 -14.33
CA ASN A 586 -15.56 -18.08 -14.05
C ASN A 586 -14.14 -18.01 -14.64
N ILE A 587 -13.18 -17.80 -13.74
CA ILE A 587 -11.75 -17.68 -14.06
C ILE A 587 -11.28 -18.86 -14.90
N ASN A 588 -11.71 -20.08 -14.57
CA ASN A 588 -11.20 -21.29 -15.21
C ASN A 588 -11.68 -21.41 -16.66
N GLU A 589 -12.92 -21.03 -16.96
CA GLU A 589 -13.47 -21.10 -18.32
C GLU A 589 -12.78 -20.10 -19.26
N HIS A 590 -12.64 -18.84 -18.80
CA HIS A 590 -12.01 -17.79 -19.60
C HIS A 590 -10.48 -17.97 -19.72
N THR A 591 -9.81 -18.45 -18.67
CA THR A 591 -8.35 -18.69 -18.71
C THR A 591 -7.97 -19.99 -19.43
N ALA A 592 -8.85 -21.01 -19.47
CA ALA A 592 -8.61 -22.24 -20.22
C ALA A 592 -8.43 -21.98 -21.72
N SER A 593 -9.27 -21.10 -22.28
CA SER A 593 -9.18 -20.69 -23.70
C SER A 593 -7.84 -20.01 -24.00
N ILE A 594 -7.39 -19.10 -23.13
CA ILE A 594 -6.08 -18.44 -23.23
C ILE A 594 -4.93 -19.46 -23.09
N SER A 595 -5.05 -20.39 -22.14
CA SER A 595 -4.05 -21.44 -21.92
C SER A 595 -3.91 -22.36 -23.12
N SER A 596 -5.02 -22.76 -23.75
CA SER A 596 -5.01 -23.65 -24.92
C SER A 596 -4.29 -23.03 -26.12
N GLU A 597 -4.51 -21.75 -26.41
CA GLU A 597 -3.80 -21.01 -27.45
C GLU A 597 -2.30 -20.89 -27.12
N LEU A 598 -1.96 -20.60 -25.85
CA LEU A 598 -0.56 -20.53 -25.39
C LEU A 598 0.15 -21.89 -25.33
N GLU A 599 -0.57 -23.02 -25.33
CA GLU A 599 0.00 -24.37 -25.48
C GLU A 599 0.40 -24.69 -26.91
N SER A 600 -0.23 -24.05 -27.88
CA SER A 600 0.14 -24.19 -29.29
C SER A 600 1.45 -23.48 -29.65
N LEU A 601 2.00 -22.67 -28.74
CA LEU A 601 3.23 -21.91 -28.95
C LEU A 601 4.44 -22.83 -29.05
N LYS A 602 4.90 -23.05 -30.29
CA LYS A 602 6.09 -23.84 -30.61
C LYS A 602 7.14 -22.95 -31.25
N VAL A 603 8.23 -22.69 -30.54
CA VAL A 603 9.41 -22.00 -31.10
C VAL A 603 10.48 -23.02 -31.40
N ASN A 604 10.95 -23.04 -32.65
CA ASN A 604 12.13 -23.80 -33.05
C ASN A 604 13.30 -22.85 -33.29
N LEU A 605 14.33 -22.99 -32.45
CA LEU A 605 15.58 -22.23 -32.55
C LEU A 605 16.70 -23.18 -32.96
N ASN A 606 17.23 -23.00 -34.17
CA ASN A 606 18.48 -23.62 -34.57
C ASN A 606 19.60 -22.60 -34.41
N ILE A 607 20.41 -22.76 -33.36
CA ILE A 607 21.53 -21.88 -33.02
C ILE A 607 22.82 -22.64 -33.26
N PHE A 608 23.70 -22.05 -34.05
CA PHE A 608 24.98 -22.63 -34.40
C PHE A 608 26.08 -21.62 -34.13
N LEU A 609 26.98 -21.95 -33.19
CA LEU A 609 27.96 -20.98 -32.68
C LEU A 609 29.16 -20.82 -33.61
N LEU A 610 29.70 -21.94 -34.09
CA LEU A 610 30.85 -21.94 -35.01
C LEU A 610 30.87 -23.23 -35.85
N GLY A 611 30.99 -23.07 -37.16
CA GLY A 611 31.00 -24.18 -38.11
C GLY A 611 32.29 -24.95 -38.23
N ALA A 612 32.22 -26.05 -38.98
CA ALA A 612 33.36 -26.93 -39.26
C ALA A 612 34.55 -26.16 -39.84
N ALA A 613 34.30 -25.17 -40.70
CA ALA A 613 35.33 -24.30 -41.25
C ALA A 613 36.05 -23.47 -40.16
N GLY A 614 35.30 -22.85 -39.24
CA GLY A 614 35.88 -22.07 -38.14
C GLY A 614 36.64 -22.95 -37.14
N ARG A 615 36.11 -24.13 -36.82
CA ARG A 615 36.78 -25.13 -35.98
C ARG A 615 38.09 -25.60 -36.60
N LYS A 616 38.07 -25.87 -37.90
CA LYS A 616 39.27 -26.26 -38.65
C LYS A 616 40.30 -25.12 -38.69
N SER A 617 39.88 -23.87 -38.89
CA SER A 617 40.76 -22.69 -38.84
C SER A 617 41.50 -22.56 -37.51
N LEU A 618 40.81 -22.78 -36.38
CA LEU A 618 41.44 -22.82 -35.05
C LEU A 618 42.47 -23.95 -34.93
N GLN A 619 42.15 -25.15 -35.39
CA GLN A 619 43.06 -26.30 -35.37
C GLN A 619 44.29 -26.08 -36.27
N ASP A 620 44.08 -25.55 -37.47
CA ASP A 620 45.14 -25.22 -38.42
C ASP A 620 46.06 -24.12 -37.86
N PHE A 621 45.50 -23.17 -37.08
CA PHE A 621 46.31 -22.20 -36.34
C PHE A 621 47.14 -22.85 -35.22
N ALA A 622 46.56 -23.76 -34.43
CA ALA A 622 47.33 -24.50 -33.44
C ALA A 622 48.47 -25.33 -34.07
N ALA A 623 48.31 -25.76 -35.31
CA ALA A 623 49.29 -26.54 -36.07
C ALA A 623 50.23 -25.71 -36.97
N CYS A 624 50.19 -24.37 -36.87
CA CYS A 624 50.97 -23.50 -37.76
C CYS A 624 52.49 -23.55 -37.50
N GLY A 625 52.92 -24.14 -36.38
CA GLY A 625 54.34 -24.39 -36.04
C GLY A 625 55.00 -23.31 -35.19
N ILE A 626 54.26 -22.27 -34.81
CA ILE A 626 54.77 -21.15 -34.01
C ILE A 626 55.14 -21.60 -32.60
N ASP A 627 54.40 -22.55 -32.03
CA ASP A 627 54.71 -23.20 -30.75
C ASP A 627 56.07 -23.91 -30.73
N ARG A 628 56.64 -24.24 -31.89
CA ARG A 628 57.89 -25.01 -32.05
C ARG A 628 59.06 -24.19 -32.56
N MET A 629 58.88 -22.88 -32.75
CA MET A 629 59.95 -22.00 -33.22
C MET A 629 61.08 -21.93 -32.20
N SER A 630 62.33 -21.89 -32.69
CA SER A 630 63.51 -21.72 -31.85
C SER A 630 63.71 -20.27 -31.42
N TYR A 631 62.82 -19.76 -30.55
CA TYR A 631 62.86 -18.37 -30.10
C TYR A 631 64.21 -17.98 -29.48
N ASP A 632 64.85 -18.89 -28.75
CA ASP A 632 66.16 -18.66 -28.14
C ASP A 632 67.26 -18.40 -29.16
N THR A 633 67.21 -19.04 -30.33
CA THR A 633 68.16 -18.79 -31.43
C THR A 633 68.09 -17.36 -31.93
N TYR A 634 66.87 -16.82 -32.10
CA TYR A 634 66.70 -15.44 -32.53
C TYR A 634 67.09 -14.45 -31.42
N LEU A 635 66.61 -14.67 -30.19
CA LEU A 635 66.88 -13.79 -29.05
C LEU A 635 68.38 -13.71 -28.72
N ALA A 636 69.11 -14.82 -28.83
CA ALA A 636 70.57 -14.85 -28.59
C ALA A 636 71.37 -13.93 -29.53
N GLN A 637 70.86 -13.65 -30.74
CA GLN A 637 71.53 -12.74 -31.68
C GLN A 637 71.15 -11.27 -31.46
N THR A 638 69.94 -10.99 -30.98
CA THR A 638 69.48 -9.60 -30.80
C THR A 638 70.29 -8.79 -29.78
N GLY A 639 70.98 -9.46 -28.85
CA GLY A 639 71.88 -8.83 -27.87
C GLY A 639 73.36 -8.76 -28.26
N LYS A 640 73.76 -9.30 -29.42
CA LYS A 640 75.18 -9.31 -29.86
C LYS A 640 75.48 -8.13 -30.79
N SER A 641 76.70 -7.60 -30.73
CA SER A 641 77.14 -6.56 -31.67
C SER A 641 77.21 -7.11 -33.11
N PRO A 642 76.79 -6.34 -34.14
CA PRO A 642 76.88 -6.76 -35.54
C PRO A 642 78.32 -6.97 -36.06
N ALA A 643 79.30 -6.35 -35.42
CA ALA A 643 80.72 -6.48 -35.72
C ALA A 643 81.45 -7.18 -34.55
N GLY A 644 82.54 -7.88 -34.85
CA GLY A 644 83.37 -8.57 -33.86
C GLY A 644 84.08 -7.64 -32.88
N VAL A 645 84.13 -6.34 -33.19
CA VAL A 645 84.62 -5.26 -32.33
C VAL A 645 83.77 -4.02 -32.49
N ASN A 646 83.79 -3.14 -31.51
CA ASN A 646 83.25 -1.80 -31.66
C ASN A 646 84.06 -1.04 -32.72
N LEU A 647 83.43 -0.79 -33.87
CA LEU A 647 84.08 -0.18 -35.03
C LEU A 647 84.55 1.25 -34.76
N LEU A 648 83.85 2.01 -33.92
CA LEU A 648 84.25 3.37 -33.56
C LEU A 648 85.52 3.35 -32.71
N SER A 649 85.58 2.53 -31.65
CA SER A 649 86.78 2.40 -30.83
C SER A 649 87.96 1.90 -31.66
N PHE A 650 87.73 0.95 -32.56
CA PHE A 650 88.76 0.47 -33.50
C PHE A 650 89.25 1.60 -34.42
N ALA A 651 88.34 2.41 -34.97
CA ALA A 651 88.70 3.53 -35.82
C ALA A 651 89.50 4.61 -35.08
N TYR A 652 89.12 4.95 -33.84
CA TYR A 652 89.85 5.93 -33.03
C TYR A 652 91.25 5.43 -32.64
N ASP A 653 91.39 4.15 -32.25
CA ASP A 653 92.68 3.54 -31.98
C ASP A 653 93.57 3.51 -33.24
N LEU A 654 93.00 3.14 -34.38
CA LEU A 654 93.71 3.16 -35.67
C LEU A 654 94.18 4.58 -36.05
N GLU A 655 93.34 5.59 -35.84
CA GLU A 655 93.68 6.99 -36.09
C GLU A 655 94.76 7.50 -35.14
N ALA A 656 94.70 7.14 -33.85
CA ALA A 656 95.72 7.46 -32.86
C ALA A 656 97.08 6.82 -33.21
N LYS A 657 97.07 5.54 -33.59
CA LYS A 657 98.26 4.83 -34.10
C LYS A 657 98.80 5.48 -35.37
N ALA A 658 97.94 5.87 -36.31
CA ALA A 658 98.36 6.60 -37.50
C ALA A 658 99.02 7.94 -37.16
N ASN A 659 98.51 8.69 -36.17
CA ASN A 659 99.09 9.96 -35.72
C ASN A 659 100.51 9.83 -35.16
N SER A 660 100.87 8.67 -34.60
CA SER A 660 102.23 8.38 -34.09
C SER A 660 103.27 8.14 -35.20
N LEU A 661 102.82 7.95 -36.45
CA LEU A 661 103.71 7.72 -37.59
C LEU A 661 104.20 9.04 -38.22
N PRO A 662 105.39 9.04 -38.86
CA PRO A 662 105.88 10.19 -39.59
C PRO A 662 104.89 10.69 -40.66
N PRO A 663 104.90 11.99 -41.00
CA PRO A 663 104.09 12.53 -42.10
C PRO A 663 104.43 11.83 -43.43
N GLY A 664 103.41 11.27 -44.09
CA GLY A 664 103.58 10.57 -45.37
C GLY A 664 102.34 9.81 -45.81
N ASN A 665 102.47 9.06 -46.91
CA ASN A 665 101.38 8.31 -47.54
C ASN A 665 100.78 7.25 -46.60
N LEU A 666 101.62 6.51 -45.87
CA LEU A 666 101.18 5.51 -44.88
C LEU A 666 100.24 6.11 -43.83
N ARG A 667 100.64 7.21 -43.18
CA ARG A 667 99.81 7.89 -42.18
C ARG A 667 98.47 8.33 -42.75
N ASN A 668 98.48 8.92 -43.95
CA ASN A 668 97.27 9.42 -44.58
C ASN A 668 96.32 8.28 -45.02
N SER A 669 96.86 7.15 -45.49
CA SER A 669 96.07 5.96 -45.84
C SER A 669 95.43 5.32 -44.61
N LEU A 670 96.16 5.15 -43.50
CA LEU A 670 95.59 4.61 -42.26
C LEU A 670 94.50 5.53 -41.66
N LYS A 671 94.69 6.86 -41.74
CA LYS A 671 93.64 7.83 -41.36
C LYS A 671 92.40 7.72 -42.27
N ARG A 672 92.59 7.54 -43.58
CA ARG A 672 91.49 7.35 -44.53
C ARG A 672 90.71 6.08 -44.20
N ASP A 673 91.40 4.97 -43.95
CA ASP A 673 90.77 3.71 -43.55
C ASP A 673 90.02 3.87 -42.21
N ALA A 674 90.58 4.58 -41.22
CA ALA A 674 89.88 4.89 -39.97
C ALA A 674 88.58 5.69 -40.20
N GLN A 675 88.59 6.68 -41.09
CA GLN A 675 87.38 7.41 -41.48
C GLN A 675 86.38 6.52 -42.23
N THR A 676 86.85 5.64 -43.11
CA THR A 676 85.99 4.64 -43.77
C THR A 676 85.33 3.71 -42.75
N ILE A 677 86.03 3.28 -41.70
CA ILE A 677 85.44 2.46 -40.63
C ILE A 677 84.34 3.23 -39.88
N LYS A 678 84.54 4.52 -39.58
CA LYS A 678 83.49 5.37 -38.98
C LYS A 678 82.25 5.46 -39.87
N THR A 679 82.44 5.64 -41.18
CA THR A 679 81.33 5.64 -42.16
C THR A 679 80.63 4.29 -42.22
N ILE A 680 81.37 3.17 -42.21
CA ILE A 680 80.78 1.82 -42.16
C ILE A 680 79.95 1.64 -40.90
N HIS A 681 80.41 2.11 -39.74
CA HIS A 681 79.62 2.05 -38.51
C HIS A 681 78.26 2.78 -38.67
N GLN A 682 78.28 4.03 -39.15
CA GLN A 682 77.06 4.82 -39.33
C GLN A 682 76.11 4.23 -40.38
N GLN A 683 76.65 3.80 -41.53
CA GLN A 683 75.83 3.38 -42.67
C GLN A 683 75.43 1.90 -42.63
N ARG A 684 76.14 1.05 -41.89
CA ARG A 684 75.94 -0.41 -41.88
C ARG A 684 75.61 -0.97 -40.51
N VAL A 685 76.29 -0.55 -39.45
CA VAL A 685 76.06 -1.11 -38.10
C VAL A 685 74.76 -0.60 -37.49
N LEU A 686 74.51 0.71 -37.51
CA LEU A 686 73.28 1.28 -36.91
C LEU A 686 71.98 0.72 -37.52
N PRO A 687 71.84 0.57 -38.86
CA PRO A 687 70.66 -0.06 -39.45
C PRO A 687 70.47 -1.54 -39.07
N ILE A 688 71.57 -2.28 -38.87
CA ILE A 688 71.51 -3.67 -38.38
C ILE A 688 71.03 -3.68 -36.93
N GLU A 689 71.51 -2.78 -36.07
CA GLU A 689 71.04 -2.67 -34.67
C GLU A 689 69.54 -2.35 -34.58
N GLN A 690 69.04 -1.45 -35.43
CA GLN A 690 67.60 -1.17 -35.54
C GLN A 690 66.81 -2.42 -35.96
N SER A 691 67.29 -3.13 -36.99
CA SER A 691 66.66 -4.36 -37.47
C SER A 691 66.65 -5.47 -36.39
N LEU A 692 67.70 -5.56 -35.57
CA LEU A 692 67.75 -6.49 -34.43
C LEU A 692 66.73 -6.13 -33.34
N SER A 693 66.47 -4.84 -33.09
CA SER A 693 65.42 -4.40 -32.18
C SER A 693 64.01 -4.78 -32.69
N THR A 694 63.74 -4.57 -33.98
CA THR A 694 62.49 -4.99 -34.62
C THR A 694 62.31 -6.52 -34.58
N LEU A 695 63.40 -7.26 -34.82
CA LEU A 695 63.41 -8.73 -34.69
C LEU A 695 63.07 -9.15 -33.25
N TYR A 696 63.67 -8.52 -32.24
CA TYR A 696 63.39 -8.80 -30.82
C TYR A 696 61.90 -8.61 -30.48
N GLN A 697 61.30 -7.49 -30.92
CA GLN A 697 59.87 -7.21 -30.69
C GLN A 697 58.97 -8.25 -31.35
N SER A 698 59.21 -8.57 -32.63
CA SER A 698 58.43 -9.56 -33.38
C SER A 698 58.52 -10.95 -32.74
N VAL A 699 59.74 -11.36 -32.34
CA VAL A 699 59.99 -12.62 -31.64
C VAL A 699 59.27 -12.67 -30.29
N LYS A 700 59.22 -11.58 -29.53
CA LYS A 700 58.51 -11.53 -28.25
C LYS A 700 56.99 -11.65 -28.40
N ILE A 701 56.41 -11.05 -29.42
CA ILE A 701 54.99 -11.19 -29.76
C ILE A 701 54.70 -12.66 -30.10
N LEU A 702 55.47 -13.24 -31.02
CA LEU A 702 55.31 -14.63 -31.44
C LEU A 702 55.50 -15.61 -30.29
N GLN A 703 56.51 -15.41 -29.44
CA GLN A 703 56.76 -16.23 -28.26
C GLN A 703 55.56 -16.20 -27.29
N ARG A 704 54.98 -15.02 -27.05
CA ARG A 704 53.80 -14.89 -26.18
C ARG A 704 52.59 -15.60 -26.78
N THR A 705 52.40 -15.54 -28.09
CA THR A 705 51.26 -16.18 -28.77
C THR A 705 51.44 -17.69 -28.92
N GLY A 706 52.66 -18.16 -29.20
CA GLY A 706 52.98 -19.57 -29.38
C GLY A 706 52.97 -20.37 -28.07
N ASN A 707 53.34 -19.76 -26.95
CA ASN A 707 53.37 -20.42 -25.64
C ASN A 707 51.98 -20.92 -25.22
N GLY A 708 51.82 -22.25 -25.16
CA GLY A 708 50.55 -22.88 -24.78
C GLY A 708 49.43 -22.72 -25.81
N LEU A 709 49.76 -22.39 -27.07
CA LEU A 709 48.76 -22.15 -28.13
C LEU A 709 47.86 -23.36 -28.34
N LEU A 710 48.45 -24.56 -28.45
CA LEU A 710 47.71 -25.81 -28.66
C LEU A 710 46.73 -26.08 -27.51
N GLU A 711 47.16 -25.90 -26.26
CA GLU A 711 46.30 -26.08 -25.09
C GLU A 711 45.17 -25.05 -25.03
N ARG A 712 45.45 -23.79 -25.39
CA ARG A 712 44.45 -22.72 -25.44
C ARG A 712 43.40 -22.99 -26.51
N VAL A 713 43.81 -23.38 -27.72
CA VAL A 713 42.88 -23.75 -28.81
C VAL A 713 42.05 -24.97 -28.44
N ASN A 714 42.65 -26.01 -27.89
CA ASN A 714 41.91 -27.21 -27.46
C ASN A 714 40.88 -26.89 -26.36
N ARG A 715 41.22 -25.99 -25.43
CA ARG A 715 40.28 -25.49 -24.42
C ARG A 715 39.11 -24.75 -25.05
N ILE A 716 39.36 -23.85 -26.01
CA ILE A 716 38.31 -23.11 -26.72
C ILE A 716 37.38 -24.08 -27.46
N LEU A 717 37.93 -25.10 -28.14
CA LEU A 717 37.13 -26.12 -28.83
C LEU A 717 36.28 -26.94 -27.85
N ALA A 718 36.82 -27.30 -26.68
CA ALA A 718 36.07 -27.99 -25.64
C ALA A 718 34.95 -27.11 -25.05
N SER A 719 35.22 -25.83 -24.78
CA SER A 719 34.21 -24.85 -24.34
C SER A 719 33.11 -24.65 -25.40
N LEU A 720 33.49 -24.63 -26.68
CA LEU A 720 32.57 -24.56 -27.80
C LEU A 720 31.68 -25.80 -27.90
N ASP A 721 32.23 -27.00 -27.70
CA ASP A 721 31.45 -28.23 -27.67
C ASP A 721 30.48 -28.27 -26.48
N PHE A 722 30.94 -27.82 -25.32
CA PHE A 722 30.07 -27.68 -24.15
C PHE A 722 28.91 -26.72 -24.43
N ALA A 723 29.19 -25.53 -24.95
CA ALA A 723 28.18 -24.52 -25.26
C ALA A 723 27.20 -25.01 -26.36
N GLN A 724 27.71 -25.65 -27.41
CA GLN A 724 26.87 -26.21 -28.48
C GLN A 724 25.99 -27.35 -27.95
N ASN A 725 26.52 -28.25 -27.12
CA ASN A 725 25.74 -29.32 -26.49
C ASN A 725 24.70 -28.78 -25.50
N PHE A 726 25.04 -27.74 -24.73
CA PHE A 726 24.11 -27.05 -23.84
C PHE A 726 22.91 -26.51 -24.63
N ILE A 727 23.17 -25.85 -25.77
CA ILE A 727 22.11 -25.40 -26.68
C ILE A 727 21.29 -26.60 -27.15
N THR A 728 21.92 -27.61 -27.75
CA THR A 728 21.19 -28.74 -28.35
C THR A 728 20.32 -29.50 -27.33
N ASN A 729 20.80 -29.69 -26.10
CA ASN A 729 20.09 -30.48 -25.09
C ASN A 729 19.09 -29.66 -24.27
N ASN A 730 19.39 -28.38 -23.98
CA ASN A 730 18.60 -27.58 -23.04
C ASN A 730 17.73 -26.51 -23.71
N ILE A 731 17.91 -26.21 -25.01
CA ILE A 731 17.12 -25.13 -25.63
C ILE A 731 15.62 -25.40 -25.58
N SER A 732 15.20 -26.66 -25.75
CA SER A 732 13.79 -27.04 -25.65
C SER A 732 13.25 -26.83 -24.24
N SER A 733 13.99 -27.21 -23.20
CA SER A 733 13.56 -27.00 -21.81
C SER A 733 13.53 -25.51 -21.44
N VAL A 734 14.52 -24.72 -21.89
CA VAL A 734 14.55 -23.26 -21.69
C VAL A 734 13.34 -22.60 -22.35
N ILE A 735 13.04 -22.94 -23.60
CA ILE A 735 11.85 -22.42 -24.31
C ILE A 735 10.58 -22.79 -23.55
N ILE A 736 10.43 -24.04 -23.11
CA ILE A 736 9.25 -24.49 -22.36
C ILE A 736 9.11 -23.74 -21.03
N GLU A 737 10.19 -23.58 -20.26
CA GLU A 737 10.18 -22.86 -18.98
C GLU A 737 9.81 -21.38 -19.16
N GLU A 738 10.46 -20.68 -20.09
CA GLU A 738 10.18 -19.26 -20.34
C GLU A 738 8.79 -19.06 -20.94
N THR A 739 8.31 -19.99 -21.78
CA THR A 739 6.93 -19.97 -22.29
C THR A 739 5.91 -20.19 -21.17
N LYS A 740 6.19 -21.08 -20.21
CA LYS A 740 5.34 -21.27 -19.02
C LYS A 740 5.28 -20.02 -18.14
N LYS A 741 6.42 -19.34 -17.92
CA LYS A 741 6.45 -18.06 -17.19
C LYS A 741 5.64 -17.00 -17.93
N TYR A 742 5.87 -16.86 -19.23
CA TYR A 742 5.14 -15.92 -20.08
C TYR A 742 3.62 -16.16 -20.02
N ARG A 743 3.21 -17.42 -20.13
CA ARG A 743 1.80 -17.82 -19.98
C ARG A 743 1.24 -17.40 -18.62
N LYS A 744 1.94 -17.73 -17.53
CA LYS A 744 1.52 -17.39 -16.18
C LYS A 744 1.37 -15.88 -15.99
N THR A 745 2.23 -15.07 -16.59
CA THR A 745 2.12 -13.61 -16.57
C THR A 745 0.84 -13.13 -17.28
N ILE A 746 0.58 -13.61 -18.50
CA ILE A 746 -0.61 -13.19 -19.26
C ILE A 746 -1.90 -13.63 -18.55
N ILE A 747 -1.98 -14.89 -18.10
CA ILE A 747 -3.13 -15.41 -17.36
C ILE A 747 -3.32 -14.66 -16.03
N GLY A 748 -2.22 -14.39 -15.33
CA GLY A 748 -2.23 -13.71 -14.03
C GLY A 748 -2.83 -12.31 -14.06
N TYR A 749 -2.74 -11.58 -15.18
CA TYR A 749 -3.42 -10.29 -15.34
C TYR A 749 -4.94 -10.45 -15.25
N PHE A 750 -5.50 -11.49 -15.89
CA PHE A 750 -6.94 -11.74 -15.88
C PHE A 750 -7.40 -12.36 -14.56
N GLU A 751 -6.63 -13.28 -13.97
CA GLU A 751 -6.91 -13.81 -12.63
C GLU A 751 -6.99 -12.69 -11.60
N HIS A 752 -6.03 -11.76 -11.63
CA HIS A 752 -6.01 -10.62 -10.71
C HIS A 752 -7.20 -9.68 -10.91
N TYR A 753 -7.57 -9.40 -12.17
CA TYR A 753 -8.75 -8.61 -12.49
C TYR A 753 -10.04 -9.27 -11.99
N LEU A 754 -10.24 -10.56 -12.27
CA LEU A 754 -11.45 -11.29 -11.88
C LEU A 754 -11.57 -11.42 -10.35
N GLN A 755 -10.46 -11.69 -9.65
CA GLN A 755 -10.43 -11.68 -8.18
C GLN A 755 -10.77 -10.30 -7.61
N TRP A 756 -10.26 -9.24 -8.23
CA TRP A 756 -10.58 -7.87 -7.83
C TRP A 756 -12.07 -7.55 -8.05
N ILE A 757 -12.67 -7.98 -9.16
CA ILE A 757 -14.11 -7.81 -9.41
C ILE A 757 -14.93 -8.54 -8.35
N GLU A 758 -14.64 -9.81 -8.09
CA GLU A 758 -15.38 -10.61 -7.10
C GLU A 758 -15.34 -9.95 -5.72
N PHE A 759 -14.14 -9.54 -5.28
CA PHE A 759 -13.96 -8.82 -4.03
C PHE A 759 -14.69 -7.47 -4.03
N SER A 760 -14.57 -6.71 -5.11
CA SER A 760 -15.16 -5.38 -5.22
C SER A 760 -16.68 -5.44 -5.16
N ILE A 761 -17.31 -6.34 -5.91
CA ILE A 761 -18.77 -6.46 -5.89
C ILE A 761 -19.25 -6.97 -4.53
N ARG A 762 -18.57 -7.96 -3.94
CA ARG A 762 -18.97 -8.53 -2.65
C ARG A 762 -18.82 -7.54 -1.49
N GLU A 763 -17.70 -6.80 -1.45
CA GLU A 763 -17.29 -6.05 -0.26
C GLU A 763 -17.34 -4.53 -0.40
N LYS A 764 -17.34 -3.96 -1.61
CA LYS A 764 -17.14 -2.51 -1.83
C LYS A 764 -18.26 -1.81 -2.60
N VAL A 765 -18.78 -2.43 -3.67
CA VAL A 765 -19.86 -1.86 -4.49
C VAL A 765 -21.12 -1.76 -3.66
N ALA A 766 -21.86 -0.66 -3.85
CA ALA A 766 -23.14 -0.44 -3.20
C ALA A 766 -23.06 -0.68 -1.68
N SER A 767 -22.12 -0.01 -1.01
CA SER A 767 -21.98 -0.13 0.46
C SER A 767 -23.29 0.26 1.16
N CYS A 768 -23.77 -0.58 2.07
CA CYS A 768 -25.05 -0.35 2.75
C CYS A 768 -24.96 0.58 3.96
N LYS A 769 -23.82 1.27 4.18
CA LYS A 769 -23.66 2.23 5.28
C LYS A 769 -24.77 3.29 5.36
N PRO A 770 -25.21 3.94 4.26
CA PRO A 770 -26.30 4.92 4.31
C PRO A 770 -27.61 4.36 4.88
N VAL A 771 -27.89 3.06 4.69
CA VAL A 771 -29.08 2.41 5.24
C VAL A 771 -28.97 2.29 6.76
N ALA A 772 -27.81 1.89 7.27
CA ALA A 772 -27.56 1.83 8.72
C ALA A 772 -27.59 3.24 9.36
N THR A 773 -26.97 4.24 8.71
CA THR A 773 -26.98 5.63 9.18
C THR A 773 -28.40 6.22 9.19
N ALA A 774 -29.24 5.89 8.21
CA ALA A 774 -30.65 6.28 8.20
C ALA A 774 -31.45 5.62 9.33
N LEU A 775 -31.19 4.35 9.63
CA LEU A 775 -31.82 3.64 10.74
C LEU A 775 -31.41 4.24 12.10
N ASP A 776 -30.11 4.52 12.30
CA ASP A 776 -29.62 5.17 13.52
C ASP A 776 -30.19 6.58 13.68
N THR A 777 -30.28 7.32 12.58
CA THR A 777 -30.92 8.62 12.58
C THR A 777 -32.37 8.52 13.09
N ALA A 778 -33.12 7.54 12.61
CA ALA A 778 -34.53 7.40 12.97
C ALA A 778 -34.72 6.94 14.42
N VAL A 779 -33.95 5.95 14.87
CA VAL A 779 -34.13 5.35 16.20
C VAL A 779 -33.29 6.05 17.26
N ASP A 780 -31.97 6.04 17.12
CA ASP A 780 -31.05 6.56 18.14
C ASP A 780 -31.09 8.09 18.24
N VAL A 781 -31.08 8.79 17.10
CA VAL A 781 -31.05 10.26 17.10
C VAL A 781 -32.45 10.86 17.26
N PHE A 782 -33.42 10.48 16.43
CA PHE A 782 -34.73 11.11 16.44
C PHE A 782 -35.63 10.60 17.57
N LEU A 783 -35.84 9.29 17.69
CA LEU A 783 -36.70 8.75 18.75
C LEU A 783 -36.03 8.90 20.11
N CYS A 784 -34.88 8.28 20.32
CA CYS A 784 -34.24 8.20 21.64
C CYS A 784 -33.71 9.55 22.08
N SER A 785 -32.81 10.16 21.29
CA SER A 785 -32.17 11.41 21.72
C SER A 785 -33.08 12.64 21.65
N TYR A 786 -33.94 12.79 20.62
CA TYR A 786 -34.72 14.03 20.45
C TYR A 786 -36.05 14.02 21.20
N ILE A 787 -36.69 12.85 21.35
CA ILE A 787 -38.03 12.74 21.94
C ILE A 787 -37.97 12.14 23.34
N ILE A 788 -37.23 11.04 23.56
CA ILE A 788 -37.28 10.28 24.81
C ILE A 788 -36.40 10.86 25.91
N ASP A 789 -35.13 11.20 25.63
CA ASP A 789 -34.25 11.79 26.66
C ASP A 789 -34.90 12.98 27.41
N PRO A 790 -35.58 13.93 26.73
CA PRO A 790 -36.22 15.07 27.40
C PRO A 790 -37.52 14.70 28.13
N LEU A 791 -38.15 13.57 27.82
CA LEU A 791 -39.41 13.11 28.40
C LEU A 791 -39.25 12.43 29.77
N VAL A 792 -38.09 11.81 30.01
CA VAL A 792 -37.82 11.02 31.22
C VAL A 792 -37.23 11.87 32.35
N GLU A 793 -37.12 13.18 32.14
CA GLU A 793 -36.58 14.13 33.12
C GLU A 793 -37.45 14.24 34.38
N THR A 794 -37.16 13.40 35.36
CA THR A 794 -37.69 13.47 36.74
C THR A 794 -36.52 13.40 37.71
N ILE A 795 -36.36 14.42 38.55
CA ILE A 795 -35.24 14.53 39.51
C ILE A 795 -35.53 13.65 40.74
N PRO A 796 -34.60 12.76 41.11
CA PRO A 796 -34.21 12.67 42.52
C PRO A 796 -32.69 12.65 42.74
N MET A 797 -32.29 13.08 43.95
CA MET A 797 -30.91 13.26 44.43
C MET A 797 -30.06 11.97 44.37
N LYS A 798 -28.83 12.08 43.86
CA LYS A 798 -27.86 10.97 43.74
C LYS A 798 -27.01 10.78 44.99
N ASN A 799 -26.86 9.52 45.39
CA ASN A 799 -25.80 8.99 46.26
C ASN A 799 -25.14 7.85 45.46
N PRO A 800 -23.84 7.87 45.12
CA PRO A 800 -23.23 6.77 44.38
C PRO A 800 -22.65 5.72 45.34
N SER A 801 -23.13 4.49 45.23
CA SER A 801 -22.39 3.30 45.63
C SER A 801 -21.79 2.67 44.38
N HIS A 802 -20.47 2.46 44.45
CA HIS A 802 -19.53 1.87 43.49
C HIS A 802 -18.99 2.79 42.39
#